data_AF-A0AAV7ZDU0-F1
#
_entry.id   AF-A0AAV7ZDU0-F1
#
_cell.length_a   1.000
_cell.length_b   1.000
_cell.length_c   1.000
_cell.angle_alpha   90.00
_cell.angle_beta   90.00
_cell.angle_gamma   90.00
#
_symmetry.space_group_name_H-M   'P 1'
#
loop_
_entity.id
_entity.type
_entity.pdbx_description
1 polymer ?
#
loop_
_entity_poly.entity_id
_entity_poly.type
_entity_poly.pdbx_seq_one_letter_code
_entity_poly.pdbx_strand_id
1 'polypeptide(L)'
;MKNFTKLIFVLLFISSLRSVFSGPVQTSYLWHLQQPIYWPAYDPNNDKTYQTAYVSIQNQGNQGNHPQTDVTSVFSKADRQQIYQFRMKDAIDSINSHPDAGAQCTFPGDLIENINSLGQNNACGYSSNWADTYKQLFSQQKTSGGFPRVDEVFFTYHHAFAPLISGNMLLKELEIQKVISQNTWGKSASKGMFPAEMAFSERIIPWIKKAGVEWVIVPNNHISRCIENYKFSPSGDNNDPPNKADQTNPSQDNWFSSQINRGCNPNNAAPYSYRPHYAQYVDPDTAEVSKIIVVPAAMAMSWKDSESCYSTGDIQQIADHNEDDHPMLILLAHDGDNAFSGGYTYYTNCVSNFVNDAVGKGYNPTTIQQYLNDYPVDENDIVHVSDGAWVNHDSDFGDPQFIWGWNGVLMGDNGFDILGWECRSHQWAVIAASQNWVDTAEQIQGQLDISQVQNPTSSATPAEVAWHLHLAQPSGWLYYGCPIQDMQDKPIISANQAISWAQKVVKSGDPSDKTGPSISYVNRYPYNPGAYGAGSLYNYKYTRVPNDFHIWTFAYDLSGISSVTLKYRTSSSEKPELANKVRNPEKHGIPSTASSWNSKTMNYRKFPKDHSGANFDFLPNYIADQYWIYMTGFSNTLMDYYIEAVDNLGNVAKSDIYHVWIDNNPGNDFRVVEDY
;
A
#
# COMPACT_ATOMS: atom_id res chain seq x y z
N MET A 1 47.78 -66.68 -16.26
CA MET A 1 48.03 -65.36 -16.88
C MET A 1 46.68 -64.66 -17.05
N LYS A 2 46.54 -63.49 -16.40
CA LYS A 2 45.66 -62.34 -16.72
C LYS A 2 44.14 -62.60 -16.78
N ASN A 3 43.41 -62.23 -15.72
CA ASN A 3 42.71 -60.95 -15.53
C ASN A 3 41.81 -60.54 -16.71
N PHE A 4 40.49 -60.56 -16.53
CA PHE A 4 39.62 -59.41 -16.83
C PHE A 4 38.26 -59.55 -16.14
N THR A 5 37.96 -58.53 -15.34
CA THR A 5 36.82 -58.33 -14.44
C THR A 5 35.53 -58.06 -15.23
N LYS A 6 34.44 -58.78 -14.93
CA LYS A 6 33.07 -58.36 -15.26
C LYS A 6 32.33 -58.12 -13.94
N LEU A 7 32.19 -56.86 -13.57
CA LEU A 7 31.34 -56.41 -12.47
C LEU A 7 29.95 -56.10 -13.08
N ILE A 8 28.95 -56.90 -12.73
CA ILE A 8 27.54 -56.61 -13.04
C ILE A 8 27.02 -55.74 -11.90
N PHE A 9 26.79 -54.46 -12.17
CA PHE A 9 26.04 -53.57 -11.28
C PHE A 9 24.54 -53.80 -11.54
N VAL A 10 23.86 -54.39 -10.56
CA VAL A 10 22.39 -54.39 -10.50
C VAL A 10 21.96 -53.06 -9.88
N LEU A 11 21.46 -52.14 -10.72
CA LEU A 11 20.78 -50.93 -10.29
C LEU A 11 19.35 -51.30 -9.87
N LEU A 12 19.10 -51.30 -8.56
CA LEU A 12 17.76 -51.27 -7.97
C LEU A 12 17.14 -49.89 -8.23
N PHE A 13 16.32 -49.78 -9.26
CA PHE A 13 15.38 -48.67 -9.41
C PHE A 13 14.27 -48.86 -8.37
N ILE A 14 14.39 -48.19 -7.22
CA ILE A 14 13.24 -47.91 -6.36
C ILE A 14 12.54 -46.72 -7.01
N SER A 15 11.58 -46.99 -7.87
CA SER A 15 10.59 -46.00 -8.28
C SER A 15 9.72 -45.68 -7.06
N SER A 16 10.01 -44.57 -6.39
CA SER A 16 9.09 -43.93 -5.48
C SER A 16 7.86 -43.50 -6.28
N LEU A 17 6.83 -44.35 -6.28
CA LEU A 17 5.47 -43.97 -6.62
C LEU A 17 5.06 -42.88 -5.63
N ARG A 18 5.27 -41.61 -6.01
CA ARG A 18 4.50 -40.50 -5.43
C ARG A 18 3.05 -40.77 -5.85
N SER A 19 2.21 -41.10 -4.88
CA SER A 19 0.77 -41.04 -5.04
C SER A 19 0.42 -39.61 -5.48
N VAL A 20 0.00 -39.46 -6.74
CA VAL A 20 -0.59 -38.23 -7.27
C VAL A 20 -1.99 -38.13 -6.66
N PHE A 21 -2.05 -37.60 -5.43
CA PHE A 21 -3.24 -36.93 -4.93
C PHE A 21 -3.08 -35.46 -5.30
N SER A 22 -4.13 -34.87 -5.85
CA SER A 22 -4.13 -33.44 -6.14
C SER A 22 -3.82 -32.65 -4.87
N GLY A 23 -2.99 -31.61 -4.97
CA GLY A 23 -2.71 -30.74 -3.83
C GLY A 23 -4.01 -30.07 -3.36
N PRO A 24 -4.35 -30.09 -2.06
CA PRO A 24 -5.57 -29.44 -1.60
C PRO A 24 -5.46 -27.92 -1.73
N VAL A 25 -6.56 -27.23 -2.06
CA VAL A 25 -6.63 -25.76 -2.01
C VAL A 25 -6.25 -25.30 -0.59
N GLN A 26 -5.41 -24.28 -0.50
CA GLN A 26 -4.90 -23.76 0.75
C GLN A 26 -5.74 -22.56 1.19
N THR A 27 -5.98 -22.41 2.49
CA THR A 27 -6.74 -21.26 3.02
C THR A 27 -5.99 -20.60 4.18
N SER A 28 -6.01 -19.27 4.26
CA SER A 28 -5.40 -18.51 5.36
C SER A 28 -6.23 -17.27 5.68
N TYR A 29 -5.99 -16.69 6.85
CA TYR A 29 -6.59 -15.44 7.30
C TYR A 29 -5.53 -14.36 7.49
N LEU A 30 -5.91 -13.11 7.22
CA LEU A 30 -5.23 -11.94 7.74
C LEU A 30 -6.24 -11.02 8.46
N TRP A 31 -5.95 -10.73 9.73
CA TRP A 31 -6.71 -9.77 10.52
C TRP A 31 -5.94 -8.47 10.64
N HIS A 32 -6.41 -7.44 9.95
CA HIS A 32 -5.84 -6.10 10.02
C HIS A 32 -6.43 -5.34 11.21
N LEU A 33 -5.63 -4.97 12.19
CA LEU A 33 -6.05 -4.11 13.31
C LEU A 33 -5.47 -2.71 13.09
N GLN A 34 -6.23 -1.65 13.37
CA GLN A 34 -5.76 -0.28 13.17
C GLN A 34 -6.54 0.74 14.01
N GLN A 35 -5.85 1.61 14.74
CA GLN A 35 -6.41 2.89 15.21
C GLN A 35 -5.36 4.00 15.09
N PRO A 36 -5.66 5.11 14.41
CA PRO A 36 -4.67 6.15 14.13
C PRO A 36 -4.30 6.95 15.38
N ILE A 37 -3.25 7.76 15.27
CA ILE A 37 -3.09 8.92 16.13
C ILE A 37 -4.26 9.90 15.84
N TYR A 38 -5.07 10.17 16.88
CA TYR A 38 -6.29 10.97 16.70
C TYR A 38 -5.99 12.46 16.57
N TRP A 39 -4.92 12.93 17.22
CA TRP A 39 -4.57 14.35 17.22
C TRP A 39 -3.04 14.54 17.30
N PRO A 40 -2.37 14.94 16.20
CA PRO A 40 -0.92 15.06 16.13
C PRO A 40 -0.39 16.38 16.75
N ALA A 41 -1.17 17.04 17.60
CA ALA A 41 -0.68 18.17 18.36
C ALA A 41 0.39 17.72 19.37
N TYR A 42 1.25 18.62 19.81
CA TYR A 42 2.22 18.33 20.88
C TYR A 42 1.54 17.74 22.11
N ASP A 43 2.20 16.77 22.74
CA ASP A 43 1.86 16.39 24.11
C ASP A 43 2.15 17.57 25.04
N PRO A 44 1.17 18.08 25.81
CA PRO A 44 1.38 19.17 26.76
C PRO A 44 2.47 18.89 27.81
N ASN A 45 2.81 17.62 28.03
CA ASN A 45 3.84 17.19 28.98
C ASN A 45 5.18 16.85 28.31
N ASN A 46 5.24 16.78 26.97
CA ASN A 46 6.45 16.46 26.22
C ASN A 46 6.41 17.08 24.82
N ASP A 47 7.15 18.17 24.61
CA ASP A 47 7.21 18.92 23.34
C ASP A 47 7.94 18.19 22.20
N LYS A 48 8.44 16.97 22.45
CA LYS A 48 9.10 16.14 21.44
C LYS A 48 8.20 15.09 20.81
N THR A 49 6.96 14.94 21.28
CA THR A 49 6.04 13.91 20.76
C THR A 49 4.62 14.46 20.53
N TYR A 50 3.83 13.70 19.79
CA TYR A 50 2.41 13.94 19.56
C TYR A 50 1.54 13.31 20.65
N GLN A 51 0.24 13.65 20.66
CA GLN A 51 -0.70 13.10 21.64
C GLN A 51 -1.13 11.67 21.30
N THR A 52 -0.89 10.75 22.23
CA THR A 52 -1.49 9.41 22.22
C THR A 52 -2.96 9.46 22.68
N ALA A 53 -3.72 8.37 22.47
CA ALA A 53 -5.14 8.28 22.79
C ALA A 53 -5.52 8.79 24.19
N TYR A 54 -4.80 8.37 25.24
CA TYR A 54 -5.06 8.85 26.61
C TYR A 54 -4.86 10.36 26.73
N VAL A 55 -3.77 10.90 26.16
CA VAL A 55 -3.46 12.32 26.21
C VAL A 55 -4.51 13.13 25.46
N SER A 56 -4.96 12.66 24.29
CA SER A 56 -6.06 13.30 23.55
C SER A 56 -7.37 13.29 24.34
N ILE A 57 -7.71 12.19 25.03
CA ILE A 57 -8.90 12.12 25.90
C ILE A 57 -8.82 13.17 27.02
N GLN A 58 -7.67 13.32 27.68
CA GLN A 58 -7.53 14.25 28.80
C GLN A 58 -7.55 15.72 28.35
N ASN A 59 -7.11 16.02 27.14
CA ASN A 59 -6.92 17.38 26.67
C ASN A 59 -7.99 17.89 25.72
N GLN A 60 -8.96 17.06 25.32
CA GLN A 60 -9.98 17.41 24.33
C GLN A 60 -10.68 18.75 24.66
N GLY A 61 -11.14 18.92 25.89
CA GLY A 61 -11.84 20.16 26.32
C GLY A 61 -10.95 21.41 26.32
N ASN A 62 -9.64 21.26 26.51
CA ASN A 62 -8.69 22.39 26.51
C ASN A 62 -8.26 22.79 25.09
N GLN A 63 -8.57 21.95 24.09
CA GLN A 63 -8.12 22.11 22.70
C GLN A 63 -9.32 22.33 21.78
N GLY A 64 -10.29 23.14 22.20
CA GLY A 64 -11.45 23.48 21.34
C GLY A 64 -12.37 22.30 21.01
N ASN A 65 -12.30 21.20 21.78
CA ASN A 65 -12.94 19.92 21.51
C ASN A 65 -12.28 19.10 20.37
N HIS A 66 -11.00 19.32 20.09
CA HIS A 66 -10.20 18.45 19.23
C HIS A 66 -9.51 17.33 20.03
N PRO A 67 -9.42 16.10 19.49
CA PRO A 67 -10.03 15.66 18.25
C PRO A 67 -11.57 15.59 18.38
N GLN A 68 -12.28 15.89 17.30
CA GLN A 68 -13.76 15.79 17.22
C GLN A 68 -14.26 14.36 17.41
N THR A 69 -13.39 13.37 17.17
CA THR A 69 -13.70 11.96 17.41
C THR A 69 -13.76 11.67 18.91
N ASP A 70 -14.83 11.02 19.36
CA ASP A 70 -14.93 10.51 20.74
C ASP A 70 -14.02 9.28 20.90
N VAL A 71 -12.74 9.56 21.22
CA VAL A 71 -11.70 8.55 21.44
C VAL A 71 -12.07 7.59 22.58
N THR A 72 -12.75 8.07 23.62
CA THR A 72 -13.18 7.21 24.74
C THR A 72 -14.18 6.17 24.25
N SER A 73 -15.18 6.57 23.46
CA SER A 73 -16.18 5.65 22.91
C SER A 73 -15.55 4.62 21.98
N VAL A 74 -14.53 5.02 21.20
CA VAL A 74 -13.82 4.14 20.27
C VAL A 74 -13.12 3.01 21.03
N PHE A 75 -12.33 3.34 22.05
CA PHE A 75 -11.53 2.35 22.77
C PHE A 75 -12.30 1.59 23.85
N SER A 76 -13.45 2.11 24.31
CA SER A 76 -14.29 1.45 25.33
C SER A 76 -15.29 0.44 24.75
N LYS A 77 -15.34 0.24 23.42
CA LYS A 77 -16.14 -0.83 22.81
C LYS A 77 -15.58 -2.19 23.25
N ALA A 78 -16.44 -3.03 23.81
CA ALA A 78 -16.04 -4.34 24.34
C ALA A 78 -15.32 -5.20 23.29
N ASP A 79 -15.82 -5.22 22.06
CA ASP A 79 -15.20 -5.97 20.95
C ASP A 79 -13.76 -5.49 20.67
N ARG A 80 -13.53 -4.18 20.58
CA ARG A 80 -12.19 -3.58 20.39
C ARG A 80 -11.27 -3.81 21.57
N GLN A 81 -11.78 -3.60 22.79
CA GLN A 81 -11.03 -3.88 24.01
C GLN A 81 -10.54 -5.33 24.07
N GLN A 82 -11.33 -6.27 23.58
CA GLN A 82 -11.01 -7.70 23.64
C GLN A 82 -10.13 -8.14 22.48
N ILE A 83 -10.34 -7.63 21.27
CA ILE A 83 -9.48 -7.96 20.12
C ILE A 83 -8.06 -7.46 20.28
N TYR A 84 -7.87 -6.33 20.94
CA TYR A 84 -6.53 -5.83 21.24
C TYR A 84 -5.83 -6.56 22.39
N GLN A 85 -6.52 -7.38 23.18
CA GLN A 85 -5.94 -8.01 24.38
C GLN A 85 -5.85 -9.55 24.29
N PHE A 86 -6.83 -10.23 23.70
CA PHE A 86 -6.84 -11.70 23.70
C PHE A 86 -7.71 -12.39 22.63
N ARG A 87 -8.66 -11.71 21.97
CA ARG A 87 -9.68 -12.41 21.16
C ARG A 87 -9.11 -13.21 19.98
N MET A 88 -8.00 -12.78 19.36
CA MET A 88 -7.35 -13.59 18.32
C MET A 88 -6.84 -14.91 18.87
N LYS A 89 -6.38 -14.95 20.13
CA LYS A 89 -5.94 -16.19 20.77
C LYS A 89 -7.10 -17.18 20.90
N ASP A 90 -8.28 -16.71 21.31
CA ASP A 90 -9.46 -17.56 21.43
C ASP A 90 -9.81 -18.24 20.09
N ALA A 91 -9.75 -17.49 18.99
CA ALA A 91 -10.00 -18.02 17.66
C ALA A 91 -8.97 -19.09 17.26
N ILE A 92 -7.69 -18.87 17.55
CA ILE A 92 -6.62 -19.81 17.20
C ILE A 92 -6.66 -21.07 18.08
N ASP A 93 -6.95 -20.93 19.36
CA ASP A 93 -7.14 -22.06 20.27
C ASP A 93 -8.30 -22.96 19.78
N SER A 94 -9.35 -22.37 19.19
CA SER A 94 -10.51 -23.10 18.66
C SER A 94 -10.20 -23.98 17.44
N ILE A 95 -9.08 -23.74 16.76
CA ILE A 95 -8.64 -24.47 15.56
C ILE A 95 -7.36 -25.27 15.79
N ASN A 96 -6.90 -25.38 17.04
CA ASN A 96 -5.64 -26.02 17.40
C ASN A 96 -5.59 -27.53 17.08
N SER A 97 -6.74 -28.18 16.87
CA SER A 97 -6.83 -29.57 16.41
C SER A 97 -6.21 -29.79 15.02
N HIS A 98 -6.09 -28.73 14.22
CA HIS A 98 -5.51 -28.78 12.88
C HIS A 98 -4.06 -28.28 12.96
N PRO A 99 -3.05 -29.06 12.52
CA PRO A 99 -1.64 -28.81 12.81
C PRO A 99 -1.08 -27.54 12.16
N ASP A 100 -1.56 -27.19 10.97
CA ASP A 100 -1.04 -26.05 10.19
C ASP A 100 -1.97 -24.83 10.18
N ALA A 101 -3.19 -24.98 10.73
CA ALA A 101 -4.17 -23.91 10.77
C ALA A 101 -3.67 -22.72 11.61
N GLY A 102 -3.76 -21.52 11.01
CA GLY A 102 -3.29 -20.29 11.60
C GLY A 102 -3.77 -19.05 10.83
N ALA A 103 -3.22 -17.89 11.20
CA ALA A 103 -3.56 -16.60 10.64
C ALA A 103 -2.33 -15.67 10.59
N GLN A 104 -2.48 -14.55 9.91
CA GLN A 104 -1.60 -13.39 9.98
C GLN A 104 -2.35 -12.26 10.68
N CYS A 105 -1.61 -11.37 11.34
CA CYS A 105 -2.20 -10.16 11.91
C CYS A 105 -1.26 -8.97 11.75
N THR A 106 -1.82 -7.76 11.78
CA THR A 106 -1.03 -6.53 11.87
C THR A 106 -1.29 -5.84 13.20
N PHE A 107 -0.21 -5.39 13.85
CA PHE A 107 -0.28 -4.41 14.94
C PHE A 107 0.54 -3.18 14.55
N PRO A 108 -0.10 -2.17 13.94
CA PRO A 108 0.48 -0.87 13.66
C PRO A 108 1.06 -0.23 14.93
N GLY A 109 2.15 0.51 14.80
CA GLY A 109 2.83 1.16 15.91
C GLY A 109 1.97 2.22 16.61
N ASP A 110 1.18 2.98 15.85
CA ASP A 110 0.21 3.95 16.40
C ASP A 110 -0.84 3.30 17.31
N LEU A 111 -1.36 2.12 16.91
CA LEU A 111 -2.27 1.32 17.72
C LEU A 111 -1.56 0.83 18.99
N ILE A 112 -0.33 0.31 18.88
CA ILE A 112 0.46 -0.14 20.04
C ILE A 112 0.69 1.01 21.03
N GLU A 113 1.06 2.20 20.54
CA GLU A 113 1.24 3.39 21.37
C GLU A 113 -0.04 3.81 22.09
N ASN A 114 -1.16 3.83 21.37
CA ASN A 114 -2.46 4.15 21.92
C ASN A 114 -2.85 3.17 23.04
N ILE A 115 -2.69 1.87 22.82
CA ILE A 115 -3.00 0.85 23.83
C ILE A 115 -2.03 0.94 25.02
N ASN A 116 -0.73 1.15 24.78
CA ASN A 116 0.26 1.34 25.84
C ASN A 116 -0.10 2.53 26.73
N SER A 117 -0.46 3.65 26.12
CA SER A 117 -0.88 4.87 26.82
C SER A 117 -2.14 4.65 27.67
N LEU A 118 -3.14 3.93 27.15
CA LEU A 118 -4.35 3.58 27.90
C LEU A 118 -4.07 2.57 29.03
N GLY A 119 -3.27 1.54 28.75
CA GLY A 119 -2.93 0.47 29.70
C GLY A 119 -2.08 0.95 30.88
N GLN A 120 -1.12 1.84 30.64
CA GLN A 120 -0.32 2.47 31.70
C GLN A 120 -1.17 3.28 32.68
N ASN A 121 -2.29 3.83 32.20
CA ASN A 121 -3.23 4.64 32.99
C ASN A 121 -4.48 3.86 33.45
N ASN A 122 -4.57 2.56 33.17
CA ASN A 122 -5.76 1.71 33.43
C ASN A 122 -7.07 2.32 32.88
N ALA A 123 -7.00 2.96 31.71
CA ALA A 123 -8.12 3.63 31.06
C ALA A 123 -8.80 2.71 30.05
N CYS A 124 -10.09 2.93 29.78
CA CYS A 124 -10.89 2.20 28.77
C CYS A 124 -10.85 0.66 28.87
N GLY A 125 -10.52 0.11 30.04
CA GLY A 125 -10.44 -1.34 30.27
C GLY A 125 -9.19 -2.02 29.71
N TYR A 126 -8.15 -1.26 29.37
CA TYR A 126 -6.84 -1.80 29.00
C TYR A 126 -5.96 -1.99 30.23
N SER A 127 -5.26 -3.12 30.26
CA SER A 127 -4.31 -3.46 31.33
C SER A 127 -2.89 -3.04 30.94
N SER A 128 -2.02 -2.79 31.93
CA SER A 128 -0.61 -2.50 31.67
C SER A 128 0.15 -3.68 31.06
N ASN A 129 -0.39 -4.90 31.19
CA ASN A 129 0.16 -6.15 30.67
C ASN A 129 -0.67 -6.72 29.49
N TRP A 130 -1.42 -5.86 28.79
CA TRP A 130 -2.30 -6.24 27.68
C TRP A 130 -1.63 -7.11 26.61
N ALA A 131 -0.35 -6.88 26.35
CA ALA A 131 0.40 -7.55 25.29
C ALA A 131 0.80 -9.00 25.63
N ASP A 132 0.78 -9.41 26.90
CA ASP A 132 1.34 -10.70 27.35
C ASP A 132 0.69 -11.91 26.68
N THR A 133 -0.63 -11.85 26.45
CA THR A 133 -1.38 -12.90 25.75
C THR A 133 -0.83 -13.13 24.34
N TYR A 134 -0.58 -12.06 23.59
CA TYR A 134 -0.07 -12.15 22.23
C TYR A 134 1.42 -12.47 22.17
N LYS A 135 2.22 -12.00 23.14
CA LYS A 135 3.60 -12.47 23.32
C LYS A 135 3.68 -13.99 23.44
N GLN A 136 2.80 -14.59 24.24
CA GLN A 136 2.73 -16.04 24.40
C GLN A 136 2.24 -16.71 23.13
N LEU A 137 1.20 -16.19 22.48
CA LEU A 137 0.66 -16.73 21.23
C LEU A 137 1.73 -16.79 20.12
N PHE A 138 2.42 -15.68 19.88
CA PHE A 138 3.44 -15.57 18.83
C PHE A 138 4.68 -16.44 19.06
N SER A 139 5.03 -16.68 20.32
CA SER A 139 6.22 -17.45 20.70
C SER A 139 5.96 -18.96 20.83
N GLN A 140 4.82 -19.36 21.38
CA GLN A 140 4.57 -20.75 21.81
C GLN A 140 3.80 -21.59 20.79
N GLN A 141 2.90 -21.00 20.02
CA GLN A 141 2.05 -21.74 19.09
C GLN A 141 2.66 -21.77 17.69
N LYS A 142 3.03 -22.98 17.23
CA LYS A 142 3.69 -23.21 15.93
C LYS A 142 2.89 -24.16 15.04
N THR A 143 3.05 -24.01 13.72
CA THR A 143 2.61 -24.96 12.68
C THR A 143 3.51 -26.21 12.70
N SER A 144 3.18 -27.23 11.90
CA SER A 144 4.00 -28.44 11.80
C SER A 144 5.42 -28.16 11.28
N GLY A 145 5.60 -27.14 10.42
CA GLY A 145 6.89 -26.65 9.94
C GLY A 145 7.66 -25.78 10.93
N GLY A 146 7.12 -25.51 12.13
CA GLY A 146 7.78 -24.71 13.17
C GLY A 146 7.61 -23.19 13.01
N PHE A 147 6.76 -22.73 12.09
CA PHE A 147 6.43 -21.31 11.93
C PHE A 147 5.35 -20.87 12.92
N PRO A 148 5.24 -19.58 13.29
CA PRO A 148 4.16 -19.10 14.15
C PRO A 148 2.76 -19.42 13.58
N ARG A 149 1.83 -19.87 14.43
CA ARG A 149 0.41 -20.02 14.04
C ARG A 149 -0.28 -18.67 13.84
N VAL A 150 0.13 -17.65 14.59
CA VAL A 150 -0.21 -16.27 14.29
C VAL A 150 1.06 -15.52 13.99
N ASP A 151 1.12 -15.01 12.77
CA ASP A 151 2.27 -14.28 12.28
C ASP A 151 1.98 -12.78 12.24
N GLU A 152 2.72 -12.01 13.04
CA GLU A 152 2.66 -10.55 13.01
C GLU A 152 3.47 -10.08 11.80
N VAL A 153 2.77 -9.67 10.74
CA VAL A 153 3.39 -9.20 9.50
C VAL A 153 3.80 -7.74 9.62
N PHE A 154 4.80 -7.33 8.84
CA PHE A 154 5.18 -5.94 8.68
C PHE A 154 3.96 -5.09 8.30
N PHE A 155 3.91 -3.92 8.91
CA PHE A 155 2.95 -2.88 8.63
C PHE A 155 3.67 -1.53 8.72
N THR A 156 3.19 -0.51 8.00
CA THR A 156 3.68 0.85 8.20
C THR A 156 3.22 1.36 9.56
N TYR A 157 4.15 1.85 10.39
CA TYR A 157 3.90 2.18 11.79
C TYR A 157 2.68 3.07 12.02
N HIS A 158 2.52 4.12 11.21
CA HIS A 158 1.41 5.06 11.28
C HIS A 158 0.34 4.79 10.22
N HIS A 159 0.23 3.59 9.66
CA HIS A 159 -0.72 3.32 8.56
C HIS A 159 -0.50 4.25 7.35
N ALA A 160 0.77 4.49 7.00
CA ALA A 160 1.17 5.36 5.92
C ALA A 160 0.88 4.74 4.54
N PHE A 161 0.42 5.55 3.59
CA PHE A 161 0.02 5.08 2.27
C PHE A 161 1.23 4.88 1.35
N ALA A 162 1.83 3.69 1.42
CA ALA A 162 3.14 3.37 0.84
C ALA A 162 3.36 3.83 -0.62
N PRO A 163 2.41 3.68 -1.56
CA PRO A 163 2.65 4.07 -2.97
C PRO A 163 2.76 5.58 -3.24
N LEU A 164 2.31 6.43 -2.31
CA LEU A 164 2.25 7.89 -2.49
C LEU A 164 3.27 8.67 -1.65
N ILE A 165 3.92 8.02 -0.70
CA ILE A 165 4.97 8.62 0.14
C ILE A 165 6.36 8.43 -0.46
N SER A 166 7.34 9.20 0.04
CA SER A 166 8.73 9.04 -0.38
C SER A 166 9.31 7.69 0.08
N GLY A 167 10.26 7.15 -0.69
CA GLY A 167 10.94 5.91 -0.32
C GLY A 167 11.68 5.98 1.02
N ASN A 168 12.25 7.13 1.36
CA ASN A 168 12.89 7.38 2.65
C ASN A 168 11.87 7.35 3.79
N MET A 169 10.70 7.97 3.61
CA MET A 169 9.60 7.94 4.57
C MET A 169 9.12 6.51 4.80
N LEU A 170 8.88 5.75 3.71
CA LEU A 170 8.47 4.35 3.80
C LEU A 170 9.49 3.47 4.52
N LEU A 171 10.79 3.66 4.23
CA LEU A 171 11.83 2.90 4.92
C LEU A 171 11.82 3.20 6.42
N LYS A 172 11.72 4.46 6.82
CA LYS A 172 11.68 4.85 8.23
C LYS A 172 10.45 4.30 8.94
N GLU A 173 9.26 4.38 8.33
CA GLU A 173 8.02 3.75 8.83
C GLU A 173 8.22 2.27 9.18
N LEU A 174 8.91 1.52 8.31
CA LEU A 174 9.16 0.09 8.51
C LEU A 174 10.25 -0.16 9.56
N GLU A 175 11.26 0.71 9.64
CA GLU A 175 12.33 0.60 10.64
C GLU A 175 11.81 0.88 12.06
N ILE A 176 10.99 1.92 12.25
CA ILE A 176 10.36 2.18 13.55
C ILE A 176 9.35 1.08 13.93
N GLN A 177 8.67 0.47 12.95
CA GLN A 177 7.82 -0.70 13.20
C GLN A 177 8.62 -1.86 13.81
N LYS A 178 9.84 -2.14 13.31
CA LYS A 178 10.69 -3.19 13.91
C LYS A 178 11.01 -2.91 15.37
N VAL A 179 11.30 -1.64 15.69
CA VAL A 179 11.66 -1.23 17.04
C VAL A 179 10.48 -1.46 18.00
N ILE A 180 9.28 -1.01 17.64
CA ILE A 180 8.11 -1.18 18.51
C ILE A 180 7.68 -2.65 18.63
N SER A 181 7.71 -3.42 17.54
CA SER A 181 7.41 -4.85 17.58
C SER A 181 8.43 -5.59 18.46
N GLN A 182 9.73 -5.27 18.37
CA GLN A 182 10.76 -5.87 19.23
C GLN A 182 10.54 -5.50 20.71
N ASN A 183 10.20 -4.25 21.00
CA ASN A 183 9.94 -3.77 22.37
C ASN A 183 8.67 -4.38 22.97
N THR A 184 7.64 -4.55 22.15
CA THR A 184 6.33 -5.04 22.59
C THR A 184 6.34 -6.56 22.70
N TRP A 185 6.80 -7.25 21.67
CA TRP A 185 6.65 -8.71 21.55
C TRP A 185 7.90 -9.50 21.96
N GLY A 186 9.05 -8.85 22.09
CA GLY A 186 10.34 -9.51 22.30
C GLY A 186 10.91 -10.18 21.05
N LYS A 187 10.30 -9.96 19.88
CA LYS A 187 10.76 -10.43 18.57
C LYS A 187 10.48 -9.36 17.50
N SER A 188 11.22 -9.40 16.41
CA SER A 188 10.90 -8.58 15.23
C SER A 188 9.66 -9.11 14.50
N ALA A 189 9.01 -8.24 13.72
CA ALA A 189 7.94 -8.60 12.81
C ALA A 189 8.39 -9.69 11.81
N SER A 190 7.43 -10.41 11.24
CA SER A 190 7.65 -11.47 10.26
C SER A 190 8.33 -10.99 8.99
N LYS A 191 8.70 -11.92 8.10
CA LYS A 191 9.21 -11.65 6.75
C LYS A 191 8.15 -11.12 5.78
N GLY A 192 6.87 -11.26 6.13
CA GLY A 192 5.76 -10.78 5.33
C GLY A 192 5.37 -9.35 5.61
N MET A 193 4.71 -8.69 4.66
CA MET A 193 4.12 -7.35 4.81
C MET A 193 2.66 -7.31 4.35
N PHE A 194 1.84 -6.61 5.11
CA PHE A 194 0.54 -6.12 4.67
C PHE A 194 0.66 -4.60 4.46
N PRO A 195 0.60 -4.09 3.23
CA PRO A 195 0.61 -2.64 3.02
C PRO A 195 -0.71 -2.03 3.52
N ALA A 196 -0.67 -0.80 4.03
CA ALA A 196 -1.88 -0.08 4.43
C ALA A 196 -2.90 -0.07 3.27
N GLU A 197 -4.16 -0.43 3.56
CA GLU A 197 -5.23 -0.54 2.56
C GLU A 197 -4.96 -1.56 1.43
N MET A 198 -4.02 -2.49 1.66
CA MET A 198 -3.42 -3.34 0.62
C MET A 198 -2.91 -2.54 -0.60
N ALA A 199 -2.53 -1.27 -0.39
CA ALA A 199 -2.09 -0.38 -1.45
C ALA A 199 -0.70 -0.78 -1.94
N PHE A 200 -0.62 -1.26 -3.17
CA PHE A 200 0.62 -1.74 -3.75
C PHE A 200 0.98 -1.00 -5.04
N SER A 201 2.30 -0.85 -5.25
CA SER A 201 2.89 -0.43 -6.50
C SER A 201 4.28 -1.07 -6.60
N GLU A 202 4.70 -1.48 -7.79
CA GLU A 202 6.05 -2.03 -7.98
C GLU A 202 7.16 -1.06 -7.50
N ARG A 203 6.89 0.25 -7.48
CA ARG A 203 7.84 1.29 -7.01
C ARG A 203 8.27 1.14 -5.54
N ILE A 204 7.46 0.49 -4.70
CA ILE A 204 7.80 0.33 -3.27
C ILE A 204 8.74 -0.86 -3.01
N ILE A 205 8.85 -1.80 -3.96
CA ILE A 205 9.63 -3.05 -3.83
C ILE A 205 11.06 -2.83 -3.32
N PRO A 206 11.89 -1.91 -3.87
CA PRO A 206 13.26 -1.73 -3.39
C PRO A 206 13.33 -1.28 -1.92
N TRP A 207 12.36 -0.49 -1.46
CA TRP A 207 12.35 0.06 -0.10
C TRP A 207 11.92 -0.98 0.94
N ILE A 208 10.86 -1.74 0.64
CA ILE A 208 10.41 -2.81 1.53
C ILE A 208 11.43 -3.95 1.59
N LYS A 209 12.16 -4.22 0.49
CA LYS A 209 13.29 -5.17 0.49
C LYS A 209 14.46 -4.69 1.36
N LYS A 210 14.80 -3.39 1.32
CA LYS A 210 15.82 -2.84 2.24
C LYS A 210 15.40 -2.99 3.70
N ALA A 211 14.10 -2.92 3.98
CA ALA A 211 13.56 -3.24 5.30
C ALA A 211 13.53 -4.76 5.61
N GLY A 212 13.92 -5.65 4.71
CA GLY A 212 13.99 -7.09 4.96
C GLY A 212 12.67 -7.84 4.79
N VAL A 213 11.71 -7.25 4.07
CA VAL A 213 10.47 -7.94 3.66
C VAL A 213 10.78 -8.91 2.51
N GLU A 214 10.31 -10.15 2.61
CA GLU A 214 10.47 -11.20 1.60
C GLU A 214 9.20 -11.44 0.76
N TRP A 215 8.02 -11.21 1.35
CA TRP A 215 6.73 -11.34 0.67
C TRP A 215 5.74 -10.25 1.09
N VAL A 216 4.84 -9.86 0.19
CA VAL A 216 3.86 -8.78 0.41
C VAL A 216 2.47 -9.21 -0.07
N ILE A 217 1.44 -8.86 0.70
CA ILE A 217 0.06 -9.17 0.33
C ILE A 217 -0.45 -8.11 -0.64
N VAL A 218 -1.05 -8.56 -1.74
CA VAL A 218 -1.62 -7.70 -2.78
C VAL A 218 -3.05 -8.12 -3.09
N PRO A 219 -3.91 -7.20 -3.57
CA PRO A 219 -5.25 -7.58 -3.95
C PRO A 219 -5.26 -8.31 -5.30
N ASN A 220 -5.99 -9.43 -5.41
CA ASN A 220 -5.96 -10.30 -6.59
C ASN A 220 -6.50 -9.68 -7.89
N ASN A 221 -7.41 -8.71 -7.78
CA ASN A 221 -7.92 -7.94 -8.91
C ASN A 221 -6.79 -7.17 -9.62
N HIS A 222 -5.80 -6.65 -8.89
CA HIS A 222 -4.69 -5.88 -9.49
C HIS A 222 -3.75 -6.73 -10.33
N ILE A 223 -3.66 -8.03 -10.05
CA ILE A 223 -3.00 -9.02 -10.93
C ILE A 223 -3.88 -9.32 -12.13
N SER A 224 -5.18 -9.55 -11.89
CA SER A 224 -6.14 -9.92 -12.93
C SER A 224 -6.30 -8.84 -14.00
N ARG A 225 -6.33 -7.56 -13.60
CA ARG A 225 -6.45 -6.40 -14.49
C ARG A 225 -5.25 -6.23 -15.44
N CYS A 226 -4.11 -6.79 -15.07
CA CYS A 226 -2.90 -6.77 -15.87
C CYS A 226 -2.85 -7.92 -16.90
N ILE A 227 -3.86 -8.78 -16.95
CA ILE A 227 -3.98 -9.85 -17.94
C ILE A 227 -4.45 -9.28 -19.28
N GLU A 228 -3.82 -9.72 -20.38
CA GLU A 228 -4.12 -9.25 -21.74
C GLU A 228 -5.59 -9.41 -22.16
N ASN A 229 -6.24 -10.50 -21.75
CA ASN A 229 -7.64 -10.77 -22.07
C ASN A 229 -8.60 -10.45 -20.92
N TYR A 230 -8.22 -9.52 -20.02
CA TYR A 230 -9.08 -9.07 -18.92
C TYR A 230 -10.43 -8.53 -19.43
N LYS A 231 -11.52 -9.05 -18.87
CA LYS A 231 -12.89 -8.64 -19.22
C LYS A 231 -13.37 -7.58 -18.24
N PHE A 232 -13.00 -6.33 -18.50
CA PHE A 232 -13.41 -5.19 -17.68
C PHE A 232 -14.92 -4.92 -17.84
N SER A 233 -15.59 -4.64 -16.72
CA SER A 233 -16.99 -4.22 -16.66
C SER A 233 -17.13 -2.98 -15.76
N PRO A 234 -17.64 -1.83 -16.24
CA PRO A 234 -17.80 -0.64 -15.39
C PRO A 234 -18.63 -0.89 -14.14
N SER A 235 -19.71 -1.68 -14.26
CA SER A 235 -20.59 -2.05 -13.15
C SER A 235 -20.05 -3.21 -12.31
N GLY A 236 -19.02 -3.92 -12.79
CA GLY A 236 -18.34 -4.99 -12.07
C GLY A 236 -17.11 -4.50 -11.32
N ASP A 237 -16.26 -3.71 -11.97
CA ASP A 237 -15.01 -3.22 -11.42
C ASP A 237 -15.20 -1.90 -10.64
N ASN A 238 -16.15 -1.04 -11.04
CA ASN A 238 -16.40 0.29 -10.47
C ASN A 238 -15.15 1.19 -10.35
N ASN A 239 -14.20 1.07 -11.29
CA ASN A 239 -12.99 1.91 -11.38
C ASN A 239 -12.63 2.14 -12.85
N ASP A 240 -11.55 2.88 -13.14
CA ASP A 240 -11.11 3.07 -14.53
C ASP A 240 -10.63 1.74 -15.17
N PRO A 241 -10.85 1.52 -16.48
CA PRO A 241 -10.32 0.34 -17.18
C PRO A 241 -8.79 0.27 -17.07
N PRO A 242 -8.17 -0.93 -17.09
CA PRO A 242 -6.71 -1.03 -17.11
C PRO A 242 -6.15 -0.36 -18.36
N ASN A 243 -5.05 0.38 -18.21
CA ASN A 243 -4.33 0.91 -19.36
C ASN A 243 -3.67 -0.24 -20.12
N LYS A 244 -3.62 -0.18 -21.45
CA LYS A 244 -2.97 -1.22 -22.26
C LYS A 244 -1.48 -1.39 -21.90
N ALA A 245 -0.81 -0.35 -21.41
CA ALA A 245 0.56 -0.43 -20.92
C ALA A 245 0.70 -1.32 -19.66
N ASP A 246 -0.37 -1.46 -18.86
CA ASP A 246 -0.40 -2.32 -17.68
C ASP A 246 -0.81 -3.77 -18.00
N GLN A 247 -1.32 -4.04 -19.20
CA GLN A 247 -1.76 -5.37 -19.62
C GLN A 247 -0.60 -6.20 -20.18
N THR A 248 0.28 -6.64 -19.29
CA THR A 248 1.51 -7.38 -19.64
C THR A 248 1.49 -8.86 -19.25
N ASN A 249 0.54 -9.29 -18.42
CA ASN A 249 0.43 -10.68 -17.96
C ASN A 249 -0.21 -11.59 -19.03
N PRO A 250 0.18 -12.87 -19.10
CA PRO A 250 -0.32 -13.81 -20.09
C PRO A 250 -1.83 -14.05 -19.96
N SER A 251 -2.50 -14.25 -21.09
CA SER A 251 -3.94 -14.52 -21.18
C SER A 251 -4.37 -15.72 -20.32
N GLN A 252 -5.55 -15.63 -19.70
CA GLN A 252 -6.12 -16.67 -18.84
C GLN A 252 -7.51 -17.10 -19.31
N ASP A 253 -7.83 -18.39 -19.16
CA ASP A 253 -9.09 -18.96 -19.66
C ASP A 253 -10.23 -18.96 -18.62
N ASN A 254 -9.89 -19.10 -17.34
CA ASN A 254 -10.86 -19.29 -16.26
C ASN A 254 -10.95 -18.04 -15.37
N TRP A 255 -12.19 -17.68 -15.03
CA TRP A 255 -12.52 -16.44 -14.35
C TRP A 255 -13.56 -16.69 -13.27
N PHE A 256 -13.33 -16.14 -12.08
CA PHE A 256 -14.24 -16.16 -10.95
C PHE A 256 -14.73 -14.75 -10.65
N SER A 257 -16.05 -14.57 -10.72
CA SER A 257 -16.71 -13.30 -10.47
C SER A 257 -17.66 -13.46 -9.30
N SER A 258 -17.58 -12.57 -8.32
CA SER A 258 -18.47 -12.60 -7.15
C SER A 258 -18.92 -11.19 -6.80
N GLN A 259 -20.23 -10.98 -6.77
CA GLN A 259 -20.83 -9.72 -6.34
C GLN A 259 -20.65 -9.53 -4.83
N ILE A 260 -20.27 -8.32 -4.43
CA ILE A 260 -20.26 -7.89 -3.03
C ILE A 260 -21.37 -6.88 -2.76
N ASN A 261 -21.69 -6.64 -1.49
CA ASN A 261 -22.80 -5.77 -1.08
C ASN A 261 -22.65 -4.29 -1.50
N ARG A 262 -21.46 -3.87 -1.97
CA ARG A 262 -21.17 -2.53 -2.51
C ARG A 262 -21.52 -2.35 -3.99
N GLY A 263 -22.07 -3.37 -4.64
CA GLY A 263 -22.46 -3.30 -6.04
C GLY A 263 -21.29 -3.38 -7.02
N CYS A 264 -20.11 -3.80 -6.58
CA CYS A 264 -19.06 -4.29 -7.46
C CYS A 264 -19.08 -5.82 -7.53
N ASN A 265 -18.55 -6.34 -8.63
CA ASN A 265 -18.44 -7.74 -8.99
C ASN A 265 -17.05 -7.96 -9.65
N PRO A 266 -15.96 -7.89 -8.87
CA PRO A 266 -14.61 -8.01 -9.40
C PRO A 266 -14.41 -9.40 -10.02
N ASN A 267 -13.80 -9.42 -11.20
CA ASN A 267 -13.58 -10.63 -11.97
C ASN A 267 -12.11 -11.06 -11.86
N ASN A 268 -11.84 -12.23 -11.30
CA ASN A 268 -10.48 -12.66 -10.95
C ASN A 268 -10.09 -13.94 -11.68
N ALA A 269 -8.88 -14.01 -12.21
CA ALA A 269 -8.42 -15.20 -12.90
C ALA A 269 -8.07 -16.33 -11.90
N ALA A 270 -8.60 -17.54 -12.10
CA ALA A 270 -8.30 -18.70 -11.26
C ALA A 270 -7.64 -19.81 -12.09
N PRO A 271 -6.51 -20.40 -11.67
CA PRO A 271 -5.81 -20.21 -10.40
C PRO A 271 -4.84 -19.01 -10.39
N TYR A 272 -4.59 -18.37 -11.54
CA TYR A 272 -3.49 -17.40 -11.72
C TYR A 272 -3.46 -16.27 -10.67
N SER A 273 -4.58 -15.60 -10.41
CA SER A 273 -4.63 -14.53 -9.41
C SER A 273 -4.84 -15.02 -7.96
N TYR A 274 -4.75 -16.32 -7.70
CA TYR A 274 -4.91 -16.94 -6.38
C TYR A 274 -3.65 -17.69 -5.92
N ARG A 275 -2.56 -17.62 -6.67
CA ARG A 275 -1.27 -18.19 -6.28
C ARG A 275 -0.21 -17.10 -6.10
N PRO A 276 0.77 -17.26 -5.21
CA PRO A 276 1.87 -16.31 -5.09
C PRO A 276 2.77 -16.30 -6.33
N HIS A 277 3.29 -15.11 -6.68
CA HIS A 277 4.16 -14.84 -7.82
C HIS A 277 5.31 -13.91 -7.42
N TYR A 278 6.32 -13.72 -8.26
CA TYR A 278 7.26 -12.59 -8.08
C TYR A 278 6.74 -11.34 -8.81
N ALA A 279 6.79 -10.18 -8.16
CA ALA A 279 6.72 -8.88 -8.84
C ALA A 279 8.13 -8.30 -8.96
N GLN A 280 8.37 -7.46 -9.96
CA GLN A 280 9.69 -6.88 -10.21
C GLN A 280 9.67 -5.36 -10.37
N TYR A 281 10.63 -4.70 -9.74
CA TYR A 281 10.97 -3.30 -9.97
C TYR A 281 12.35 -3.21 -10.58
N VAL A 282 12.52 -2.26 -11.50
CA VAL A 282 13.79 -1.99 -12.17
C VAL A 282 14.16 -0.55 -11.87
N ASP A 283 15.29 -0.34 -11.20
CA ASP A 283 15.78 1.00 -10.90
C ASP A 283 16.07 1.76 -12.21
N PRO A 284 15.41 2.91 -12.43
CA PRO A 284 15.53 3.62 -13.70
C PRO A 284 16.94 4.18 -14.01
N ASP A 285 17.77 4.44 -12.99
CA ASP A 285 19.13 4.96 -13.17
C ASP A 285 20.18 3.85 -13.26
N THR A 286 20.07 2.83 -12.40
CA THR A 286 21.08 1.78 -12.25
C THR A 286 20.79 0.51 -13.04
N ALA A 287 19.54 0.32 -13.49
CA ALA A 287 19.04 -0.93 -14.07
C ALA A 287 19.08 -2.14 -13.11
N GLU A 288 19.24 -1.90 -11.79
CA GLU A 288 19.18 -2.95 -10.79
C GLU A 288 17.75 -3.50 -10.68
N VAL A 289 17.61 -4.82 -10.73
CA VAL A 289 16.31 -5.50 -10.61
C VAL A 289 16.09 -5.93 -9.17
N SER A 290 14.98 -5.47 -8.60
CA SER A 290 14.48 -5.89 -7.30
C SER A 290 13.21 -6.69 -7.45
N LYS A 291 13.20 -7.95 -6.98
CA LYS A 291 12.03 -8.82 -6.96
C LYS A 291 11.49 -9.03 -5.55
N ILE A 292 10.18 -9.22 -5.40
CA ILE A 292 9.54 -9.65 -4.15
C ILE A 292 8.41 -10.62 -4.46
N ILE A 293 8.11 -11.54 -3.54
CA ILE A 293 6.94 -12.42 -3.68
C ILE A 293 5.68 -11.62 -3.36
N VAL A 294 4.71 -11.62 -4.26
CA VAL A 294 3.37 -11.06 -4.06
C VAL A 294 2.40 -12.20 -3.76
N VAL A 295 1.65 -12.07 -2.65
CA VAL A 295 0.67 -13.06 -2.19
C VAL A 295 -0.73 -12.48 -2.43
N PRO A 296 -1.52 -13.03 -3.36
CA PRO A 296 -2.83 -12.48 -3.64
C PRO A 296 -3.83 -12.76 -2.51
N ALA A 297 -4.51 -11.71 -2.04
CA ALA A 297 -5.68 -11.79 -1.19
C ALA A 297 -6.96 -11.89 -2.05
N ALA A 298 -7.84 -12.81 -1.67
CA ALA A 298 -9.10 -13.07 -2.37
C ALA A 298 -10.12 -11.98 -2.03
N MET A 299 -10.07 -10.83 -2.72
CA MET A 299 -10.77 -9.61 -2.33
C MET A 299 -12.28 -9.80 -2.10
N ALA A 300 -13.01 -10.36 -3.07
CA ALA A 300 -14.46 -10.54 -2.94
C ALA A 300 -14.85 -11.54 -1.83
N MET A 301 -14.03 -12.58 -1.64
CA MET A 301 -14.24 -13.58 -0.58
C MET A 301 -13.95 -12.99 0.80
N SER A 302 -12.88 -12.18 0.90
CA SER A 302 -12.49 -11.47 2.11
C SER A 302 -13.56 -10.50 2.58
N TRP A 303 -14.19 -9.77 1.65
CA TRP A 303 -15.30 -8.88 1.95
C TRP A 303 -16.54 -9.63 2.49
N LYS A 304 -16.86 -10.80 1.92
CA LYS A 304 -17.99 -11.60 2.40
C LYS A 304 -17.73 -12.16 3.81
N ASP A 305 -16.47 -12.50 4.12
CA ASP A 305 -16.03 -12.94 5.44
C ASP A 305 -16.04 -11.81 6.48
N SER A 306 -15.73 -10.58 6.08
CA SER A 306 -15.78 -9.44 7.00
C SER A 306 -17.20 -9.04 7.42
N GLU A 307 -18.21 -9.33 6.58
CA GLU A 307 -19.60 -8.91 6.79
C GLU A 307 -20.49 -10.02 7.39
N SER A 308 -20.05 -11.28 7.36
CA SER A 308 -20.85 -12.42 7.85
C SER A 308 -19.98 -13.67 8.06
N CYS A 309 -20.48 -14.70 8.76
CA CYS A 309 -19.78 -16.00 8.78
C CYS A 309 -19.71 -16.57 7.35
N TYR A 310 -18.51 -16.64 6.79
CA TYR A 310 -18.29 -17.14 5.45
C TYR A 310 -18.36 -18.66 5.35
N SER A 311 -18.58 -19.17 4.13
CA SER A 311 -18.65 -20.61 3.84
C SER A 311 -17.75 -20.97 2.66
N THR A 312 -17.39 -22.24 2.53
CA THR A 312 -16.49 -22.73 1.48
C THR A 312 -17.14 -22.86 0.09
N GLY A 313 -18.37 -22.37 -0.09
CA GLY A 313 -19.15 -22.55 -1.32
C GLY A 313 -18.55 -21.88 -2.56
N ASP A 314 -17.98 -20.67 -2.42
CA ASP A 314 -17.32 -20.01 -3.54
C ASP A 314 -15.99 -20.70 -3.90
N ILE A 315 -15.25 -21.22 -2.91
CA ILE A 315 -14.00 -21.96 -3.13
C ILE A 315 -14.27 -23.22 -3.96
N GLN A 316 -15.40 -23.90 -3.73
CA GLN A 316 -15.80 -25.08 -4.50
C GLN A 316 -15.99 -24.80 -6.00
N GLN A 317 -16.30 -23.56 -6.39
CA GLN A 317 -16.47 -23.20 -7.81
C GLN A 317 -15.15 -23.11 -8.56
N ILE A 318 -14.05 -22.86 -7.85
CA ILE A 318 -12.71 -22.70 -8.44
C ILE A 318 -11.77 -23.86 -8.13
N ALA A 319 -12.12 -24.71 -7.16
CA ALA A 319 -11.26 -25.80 -6.68
C ALA A 319 -10.85 -26.79 -7.79
N ASP A 320 -11.70 -27.01 -8.80
CA ASP A 320 -11.40 -27.91 -9.94
C ASP A 320 -10.27 -27.37 -10.84
N HIS A 321 -9.93 -26.09 -10.73
CA HIS A 321 -8.85 -25.44 -11.48
C HIS A 321 -7.53 -25.37 -10.70
N ASN A 322 -7.45 -26.04 -9.55
CA ASN A 322 -6.25 -26.04 -8.72
C ASN A 322 -5.07 -26.75 -9.41
N GLU A 323 -3.86 -26.27 -9.14
CA GLU A 323 -2.62 -26.87 -9.63
C GLU A 323 -1.91 -27.65 -8.50
N ASP A 324 -1.31 -28.79 -8.83
CA ASP A 324 -0.76 -29.71 -7.82
C ASP A 324 0.60 -29.26 -7.27
N ASP A 325 1.39 -28.60 -8.12
CA ASP A 325 2.73 -28.08 -7.79
C ASP A 325 2.67 -26.70 -7.15
N HIS A 326 1.64 -25.90 -7.47
CA HIS A 326 1.40 -24.57 -6.92
C HIS A 326 -0.09 -24.37 -6.59
N PRO A 327 -0.61 -24.99 -5.52
CA PRO A 327 -2.02 -24.91 -5.19
C PRO A 327 -2.43 -23.48 -4.86
N MET A 328 -3.66 -23.10 -5.21
CA MET A 328 -4.24 -21.81 -4.86
C MET A 328 -4.21 -21.59 -3.35
N LEU A 329 -3.88 -20.36 -2.95
CA LEU A 329 -3.96 -19.85 -1.60
C LEU A 329 -5.09 -18.83 -1.50
N ILE A 330 -6.22 -19.28 -0.93
CA ILE A 330 -7.34 -18.39 -0.63
C ILE A 330 -7.06 -17.68 0.68
N LEU A 331 -6.45 -16.49 0.58
CA LEU A 331 -6.22 -15.61 1.71
C LEU A 331 -7.42 -14.68 1.92
N LEU A 332 -8.07 -14.80 3.08
CA LEU A 332 -9.14 -13.93 3.54
C LEU A 332 -8.52 -12.78 4.37
N ALA A 333 -8.39 -11.60 3.78
CA ALA A 333 -7.76 -10.43 4.40
C ALA A 333 -8.78 -9.30 4.60
N HIS A 334 -9.02 -8.90 5.84
CA HIS A 334 -9.97 -7.86 6.19
C HIS A 334 -9.63 -7.17 7.52
N ASP A 335 -10.32 -6.07 7.80
CA ASP A 335 -10.27 -5.41 9.12
C ASP A 335 -10.78 -6.36 10.21
N GLY A 336 -9.97 -6.60 11.23
CA GLY A 336 -10.26 -7.47 12.36
C GLY A 336 -10.91 -6.76 13.55
N ASP A 337 -11.01 -5.44 13.55
CA ASP A 337 -11.52 -4.60 14.66
C ASP A 337 -12.75 -3.74 14.26
N ASN A 338 -13.24 -3.92 13.03
CA ASN A 338 -14.37 -3.20 12.45
C ASN A 338 -15.47 -4.16 11.95
N ALA A 339 -16.66 -3.62 11.69
CA ALA A 339 -17.81 -4.35 11.14
C ALA A 339 -18.16 -5.65 11.90
N PHE A 340 -18.63 -6.68 11.18
CA PHE A 340 -18.99 -7.98 11.76
C PHE A 340 -17.74 -8.77 12.18
N SER A 341 -16.64 -8.66 11.42
CA SER A 341 -15.34 -9.30 11.72
C SER A 341 -14.71 -8.82 13.03
N GLY A 342 -15.03 -7.62 13.50
CA GLY A 342 -14.64 -7.14 14.83
C GLY A 342 -15.42 -7.76 15.99
N GLY A 343 -16.56 -8.40 15.72
CA GLY A 343 -17.49 -8.85 16.74
C GLY A 343 -17.11 -10.17 17.41
N TYR A 344 -17.59 -10.35 18.64
CA TYR A 344 -17.47 -11.60 19.41
C TYR A 344 -17.78 -12.87 18.59
N THR A 345 -18.88 -12.87 17.82
CA THR A 345 -19.35 -14.04 17.07
C THR A 345 -18.37 -14.49 16.00
N TYR A 346 -17.67 -13.55 15.36
CA TYR A 346 -16.72 -13.84 14.28
C TYR A 346 -15.58 -14.73 14.79
N TYR A 347 -14.87 -14.26 15.82
CA TYR A 347 -13.72 -14.97 16.38
C TYR A 347 -14.06 -16.24 17.15
N THR A 348 -15.27 -16.33 17.73
CA THR A 348 -15.64 -17.49 18.56
C THR A 348 -16.29 -18.63 17.77
N ASN A 349 -17.03 -18.31 16.69
CA ASN A 349 -17.80 -19.30 15.95
C ASN A 349 -17.40 -19.36 14.47
N CYS A 350 -17.31 -18.22 13.77
CA CYS A 350 -17.15 -18.23 12.31
C CYS A 350 -15.81 -18.85 11.89
N VAL A 351 -14.70 -18.46 12.52
CA VAL A 351 -13.36 -18.97 12.20
C VAL A 351 -13.28 -20.49 12.39
N SER A 352 -13.76 -21.00 13.52
CA SER A 352 -13.76 -22.45 13.79
C SER A 352 -14.63 -23.22 12.80
N ASN A 353 -15.83 -22.71 12.52
CA ASN A 353 -16.76 -23.33 11.57
C ASN A 353 -16.16 -23.39 10.16
N PHE A 354 -15.60 -22.28 9.67
CA PHE A 354 -14.98 -22.23 8.34
C PHE A 354 -13.80 -23.21 8.24
N VAL A 355 -12.91 -23.23 9.24
CA VAL A 355 -11.74 -24.12 9.23
C VAL A 355 -12.16 -25.59 9.23
N ASN A 356 -13.15 -25.96 10.04
CA ASN A 356 -13.67 -27.33 10.07
C ASN A 356 -14.37 -27.72 8.76
N ASP A 357 -15.14 -26.80 8.16
CA ASP A 357 -15.78 -27.02 6.87
C ASP A 357 -14.76 -27.14 5.73
N ALA A 358 -13.69 -26.34 5.76
CA ALA A 358 -12.59 -26.39 4.81
C ALA A 358 -11.88 -27.75 4.86
N VAL A 359 -11.50 -28.20 6.06
CA VAL A 359 -10.91 -29.54 6.26
C VAL A 359 -11.87 -30.65 5.84
N GLY A 360 -13.15 -30.53 6.17
CA GLY A 360 -14.19 -31.51 5.77
C GLY A 360 -14.38 -31.62 4.26
N LYS A 361 -14.04 -30.57 3.50
CA LYS A 361 -14.05 -30.54 2.03
C LYS A 361 -12.72 -30.93 1.40
N GLY A 362 -11.71 -31.24 2.20
CA GLY A 362 -10.37 -31.60 1.73
C GLY A 362 -9.48 -30.40 1.40
N TYR A 363 -9.81 -29.20 1.87
CA TYR A 363 -8.93 -28.04 1.81
C TYR A 363 -7.99 -28.00 3.02
N ASN A 364 -6.87 -27.30 2.90
CA ASN A 364 -5.84 -27.24 3.94
C ASN A 364 -5.67 -25.82 4.50
N PRO A 365 -6.15 -25.56 5.74
CA PRO A 365 -5.86 -24.32 6.45
C PRO A 365 -4.38 -24.22 6.84
N THR A 366 -3.73 -23.13 6.47
CA THR A 366 -2.29 -22.92 6.66
C THR A 366 -1.97 -21.46 6.99
N THR A 367 -0.69 -21.14 7.23
CA THR A 367 -0.18 -19.76 7.27
C THR A 367 0.60 -19.44 6.00
N ILE A 368 0.71 -18.18 5.61
CA ILE A 368 1.44 -17.79 4.38
C ILE A 368 2.89 -18.27 4.43
N GLN A 369 3.56 -18.13 5.58
CA GLN A 369 4.96 -18.54 5.70
C GLN A 369 5.14 -20.07 5.62
N GLN A 370 4.17 -20.85 6.14
CA GLN A 370 4.15 -22.30 5.97
C GLN A 370 3.86 -22.68 4.51
N TYR A 371 2.88 -22.03 3.87
CA TYR A 371 2.57 -22.21 2.45
C TYR A 371 3.80 -21.98 1.57
N LEU A 372 4.50 -20.85 1.73
CA LEU A 372 5.67 -20.52 0.91
C LEU A 372 6.87 -21.44 1.18
N ASN A 373 6.92 -22.08 2.34
CA ASN A 373 7.91 -23.12 2.63
C ASN A 373 7.59 -24.43 1.91
N ASP A 374 6.31 -24.80 1.86
CA ASP A 374 5.86 -26.06 1.26
C ASP A 374 5.78 -25.96 -0.27
N TYR A 375 5.44 -24.78 -0.78
CA TYR A 375 5.29 -24.45 -2.20
C TYR A 375 6.09 -23.18 -2.53
N PRO A 376 7.43 -23.29 -2.68
CA PRO A 376 8.26 -22.15 -3.04
C PRO A 376 7.94 -21.65 -4.46
N VAL A 377 7.87 -20.33 -4.63
CA VAL A 377 7.59 -19.68 -5.93
C VAL A 377 8.82 -19.76 -6.84
N ASP A 378 8.63 -20.05 -8.12
CA ASP A 378 9.70 -19.99 -9.13
C ASP A 378 10.15 -18.53 -9.34
N GLU A 379 11.46 -18.25 -9.23
CA GLU A 379 12.02 -16.91 -9.45
C GLU A 379 11.80 -16.35 -10.87
N ASN A 380 11.46 -17.22 -11.83
CA ASN A 380 11.12 -16.85 -13.19
C ASN A 380 9.63 -16.54 -13.39
N ASP A 381 8.78 -16.90 -12.42
CA ASP A 381 7.35 -16.59 -12.45
C ASP A 381 7.13 -15.14 -12.01
N ILE A 382 7.26 -14.24 -12.99
CA ILE A 382 7.16 -12.79 -12.79
C ILE A 382 5.82 -12.28 -13.31
N VAL A 383 5.09 -11.58 -12.45
CA VAL A 383 3.80 -10.95 -12.74
C VAL A 383 3.91 -9.44 -12.61
N HIS A 384 3.19 -8.70 -13.46
CA HIS A 384 2.94 -7.27 -13.27
C HIS A 384 1.72 -7.09 -12.39
N VAL A 385 1.82 -6.20 -11.40
CA VAL A 385 0.71 -5.83 -10.51
C VAL A 385 0.40 -4.36 -10.77
N SER A 386 -0.84 -4.08 -11.18
CA SER A 386 -1.27 -2.69 -11.35
C SER A 386 -1.24 -1.95 -10.01
N ASP A 387 -0.94 -0.66 -10.07
CA ASP A 387 -1.10 0.22 -8.91
C ASP A 387 -2.55 0.17 -8.41
N GLY A 388 -2.73 0.22 -7.10
CA GLY A 388 -4.05 0.39 -6.48
C GLY A 388 -4.15 -0.21 -5.09
N ALA A 389 -5.26 0.11 -4.42
CA ALA A 389 -5.62 -0.37 -3.08
C ALA A 389 -6.71 -1.44 -3.16
N TRP A 390 -7.05 -2.07 -2.03
CA TRP A 390 -8.23 -2.94 -2.00
C TRP A 390 -9.55 -2.16 -2.18
N VAL A 391 -10.62 -2.90 -2.45
CA VAL A 391 -11.97 -2.33 -2.44
C VAL A 391 -12.31 -1.82 -1.05
N ASN A 392 -12.67 -0.55 -0.96
CA ASN A 392 -13.05 0.09 0.28
C ASN A 392 -14.55 0.42 0.35
N HIS A 393 -14.96 0.96 1.49
CA HIS A 393 -16.33 1.38 1.72
C HIS A 393 -16.70 2.52 0.74
N ASP A 394 -15.93 3.60 0.67
CA ASP A 394 -16.40 4.84 0.04
C ASP A 394 -16.00 5.00 -1.41
N SER A 395 -16.60 4.27 -2.36
CA SER A 395 -16.56 4.59 -3.80
C SER A 395 -15.18 4.52 -4.50
N ASP A 396 -14.13 4.04 -3.82
CA ASP A 396 -12.84 3.71 -4.44
C ASP A 396 -12.67 2.18 -4.47
N PHE A 397 -12.81 1.60 -5.65
CA PHE A 397 -12.83 0.15 -5.85
C PHE A 397 -11.49 -0.36 -6.38
N GLY A 398 -10.39 0.14 -5.80
CA GLY A 398 -9.02 -0.13 -6.26
C GLY A 398 -8.66 0.67 -7.51
N ASP A 399 -8.96 1.97 -7.48
CA ASP A 399 -8.58 2.87 -8.57
C ASP A 399 -7.04 2.97 -8.70
N PRO A 400 -6.46 2.79 -9.90
CA PRO A 400 -5.01 2.78 -10.08
C PRO A 400 -4.33 4.14 -9.87
N GLN A 401 -5.12 5.21 -9.76
CA GLN A 401 -4.64 6.55 -9.46
C GLN A 401 -4.94 6.97 -8.01
N PHE A 402 -5.59 6.11 -7.21
CA PHE A 402 -5.95 6.36 -5.81
C PHE A 402 -6.82 7.61 -5.60
N ILE A 403 -7.59 8.02 -6.63
CA ILE A 403 -8.17 9.36 -6.77
C ILE A 403 -9.23 9.66 -5.70
N TRP A 404 -10.01 8.67 -5.30
CA TRP A 404 -11.19 8.92 -4.48
C TRP A 404 -10.89 8.77 -2.98
N GLY A 405 -10.00 7.86 -2.61
CA GLY A 405 -9.57 7.68 -1.22
C GLY A 405 -8.41 8.60 -0.80
N TRP A 406 -7.32 8.67 -1.55
CA TRP A 406 -6.04 9.13 -0.97
C TRP A 406 -5.34 10.25 -1.72
N ASN A 407 -5.33 10.24 -3.05
CA ASN A 407 -4.55 11.18 -3.86
C ASN A 407 -5.32 12.48 -4.15
N GLY A 408 -6.61 12.36 -4.49
CA GLY A 408 -7.44 13.48 -4.93
C GLY A 408 -7.10 13.94 -6.36
N VAL A 409 -8.06 14.57 -7.02
CA VAL A 409 -7.88 15.19 -8.34
C VAL A 409 -8.27 16.66 -8.24
N LEU A 410 -7.58 17.52 -8.98
CA LEU A 410 -7.88 18.94 -8.99
C LEU A 410 -9.23 19.17 -9.68
N MET A 411 -10.17 19.75 -8.93
CA MET A 411 -11.54 19.99 -9.37
C MET A 411 -11.84 21.48 -9.45
N GLY A 412 -12.63 21.85 -10.46
CA GLY A 412 -13.36 23.11 -10.54
C GLY A 412 -14.88 22.85 -10.52
N ASP A 413 -15.67 23.89 -10.78
CA ASP A 413 -17.14 23.83 -10.68
C ASP A 413 -17.79 22.78 -11.60
N ASN A 414 -17.13 22.44 -12.71
CA ASN A 414 -17.66 21.55 -13.76
C ASN A 414 -16.84 20.27 -13.96
N GLY A 415 -16.10 19.82 -12.94
CA GLY A 415 -15.27 18.61 -12.99
C GLY A 415 -13.79 18.90 -12.94
N PHE A 416 -12.96 18.05 -13.56
CA PHE A 416 -11.51 18.21 -13.58
C PHE A 416 -11.10 19.60 -14.09
N ASP A 417 -10.30 20.30 -13.29
CA ASP A 417 -9.65 21.55 -13.67
C ASP A 417 -8.23 21.55 -13.13
N ILE A 418 -7.24 21.63 -14.02
CA ILE A 418 -5.82 21.67 -13.64
C ILE A 418 -5.48 22.90 -12.79
N LEU A 419 -6.27 23.98 -12.91
CA LEU A 419 -6.18 25.19 -12.10
C LEU A 419 -7.17 25.18 -10.92
N GLY A 420 -7.86 24.06 -10.71
CA GLY A 420 -8.78 23.83 -9.60
C GLY A 420 -8.08 23.65 -8.26
N TRP A 421 -8.84 23.19 -7.28
CA TRP A 421 -8.37 22.95 -5.92
C TRP A 421 -9.09 21.75 -5.30
N GLU A 422 -8.37 20.95 -4.51
CA GLU A 422 -8.92 19.82 -3.76
C GLU A 422 -8.07 19.61 -2.48
N CYS A 423 -8.69 19.19 -1.37
CA CYS A 423 -7.99 19.13 -0.08
C CYS A 423 -6.92 18.06 0.03
N ARG A 424 -7.10 16.87 -0.56
CA ARG A 424 -6.06 15.83 -0.52
C ARG A 424 -4.84 16.27 -1.32
N SER A 425 -5.07 16.92 -2.47
CA SER A 425 -3.99 17.60 -3.21
C SER A 425 -3.28 18.66 -2.36
N HIS A 426 -4.02 19.43 -1.57
CA HIS A 426 -3.43 20.38 -0.60
C HIS A 426 -2.62 19.68 0.50
N GLN A 427 -3.14 18.60 1.09
CA GLN A 427 -2.45 17.82 2.10
C GLN A 427 -1.16 17.21 1.55
N TRP A 428 -1.17 16.65 0.33
CA TRP A 428 0.03 16.15 -0.33
C TRP A 428 1.05 17.24 -0.62
N ALA A 429 0.60 18.45 -0.96
CA ALA A 429 1.49 19.59 -1.12
C ALA A 429 2.15 20.02 0.21
N VAL A 430 1.43 19.89 1.34
CA VAL A 430 1.97 20.14 2.68
C VAL A 430 2.97 19.05 3.09
N ILE A 431 2.62 17.77 2.89
CA ILE A 431 3.49 16.62 3.18
C ILE A 431 4.77 16.68 2.35
N ALA A 432 4.68 17.05 1.08
CA ALA A 432 5.85 17.20 0.22
C ALA A 432 6.80 18.32 0.69
N ALA A 433 6.24 19.42 1.20
CA ALA A 433 7.05 20.47 1.79
C ALA A 433 7.75 20.00 3.08
N SER A 434 7.03 19.37 4.02
CA SER A 434 7.65 18.88 5.25
C SER A 434 8.70 17.79 4.98
N GLN A 435 8.47 16.93 3.98
CA GLN A 435 9.42 15.89 3.56
C GLN A 435 10.81 16.47 3.21
N ASN A 436 10.88 17.53 2.39
CA ASN A 436 12.17 18.15 2.02
C ASN A 436 12.89 18.77 3.24
N TRP A 437 12.14 19.37 4.17
CA TRP A 437 12.72 19.91 5.41
C TRP A 437 13.33 18.81 6.28
N VAL A 438 12.63 17.68 6.48
CA VAL A 438 13.14 16.59 7.33
C VAL A 438 14.28 15.82 6.67
N ASP A 439 14.21 15.58 5.35
CA ASP A 439 15.31 14.95 4.60
C ASP A 439 16.57 15.81 4.67
N THR A 440 16.45 17.14 4.53
CA THR A 440 17.62 18.02 4.62
C THR A 440 18.18 18.12 6.03
N ALA A 441 17.30 18.18 7.04
CA ALA A 441 17.73 18.17 8.43
C ALA A 441 18.53 16.90 8.76
N GLU A 442 18.08 15.73 8.28
CA GLU A 442 18.83 14.48 8.38
C GLU A 442 20.15 14.53 7.61
N GLN A 443 20.15 15.04 6.37
CA GLN A 443 21.36 15.13 5.55
C GLN A 443 22.46 15.99 6.20
N ILE A 444 22.09 17.06 6.91
CA ILE A 444 23.04 17.95 7.60
C ILE A 444 23.45 17.38 8.95
N GLN A 445 22.50 16.84 9.72
CA GLN A 445 22.78 16.32 11.06
C GLN A 445 23.55 14.99 11.02
N GLY A 446 23.32 14.18 9.99
CA GLY A 446 23.93 12.87 9.80
C GLY A 446 23.04 11.73 10.28
N GLN A 447 23.68 10.62 10.65
CA GLN A 447 22.98 9.37 11.00
C GLN A 447 22.02 9.55 12.19
N LEU A 448 20.78 9.11 11.99
CA LEU A 448 19.72 9.12 13.01
C LEU A 448 19.68 7.80 13.78
N ASP A 449 19.34 7.86 15.06
CA ASP A 449 18.96 6.69 15.84
C ASP A 449 17.45 6.42 15.67
N ILE A 450 17.12 5.34 14.97
CA ILE A 450 15.73 4.92 14.70
C ILE A 450 14.93 4.75 16.00
N SER A 451 15.55 4.38 17.12
CA SER A 451 14.84 4.29 18.40
C SER A 451 14.40 5.66 18.93
N GLN A 452 15.17 6.72 18.67
CA GLN A 452 14.79 8.09 19.00
C GLN A 452 13.77 8.66 18.01
N VAL A 453 13.78 8.20 16.76
CA VAL A 453 12.73 8.53 15.77
C VAL A 453 11.40 7.88 16.15
N GLN A 454 11.41 6.67 16.72
CA GLN A 454 10.18 5.97 17.14
C GLN A 454 9.60 6.55 18.44
N ASN A 455 10.45 6.85 19.43
CA ASN A 455 10.01 7.39 20.72
C ASN A 455 11.09 8.34 21.27
N PRO A 456 11.01 9.64 20.94
CA PRO A 456 12.08 10.60 21.24
C PRO A 456 12.22 10.85 22.75
N THR A 457 13.44 10.67 23.26
CA THR A 457 13.79 10.92 24.66
C THR A 457 14.44 12.30 24.85
N SER A 458 14.90 12.61 26.07
CA SER A 458 15.62 13.87 26.34
C SER A 458 16.91 14.01 25.51
N SER A 459 17.56 12.92 25.11
CA SER A 459 18.76 12.92 24.26
C SER A 459 18.47 12.97 22.76
N ALA A 460 17.20 12.86 22.33
CA ALA A 460 16.84 12.94 20.92
C ALA A 460 17.28 14.27 20.31
N THR A 461 17.91 14.17 19.16
CA THR A 461 18.36 15.28 18.33
C THR A 461 17.17 15.96 17.62
N PRO A 462 17.32 17.23 17.18
CA PRO A 462 16.24 17.91 16.50
C PRO A 462 15.77 17.23 15.19
N ALA A 463 16.67 16.62 14.41
CA ALA A 463 16.26 15.90 13.20
C ALA A 463 15.49 14.60 13.50
N GLU A 464 15.84 13.88 14.58
CA GLU A 464 15.08 12.69 15.02
C GLU A 464 13.66 13.06 15.44
N VAL A 465 13.51 14.16 16.21
CA VAL A 465 12.18 14.69 16.60
C VAL A 465 11.39 15.18 15.38
N ALA A 466 12.07 15.83 14.42
CA ALA A 466 11.42 16.28 13.19
C ALA A 466 10.85 15.10 12.39
N TRP A 467 11.61 13.99 12.28
CA TRP A 467 11.13 12.76 11.66
C TRP A 467 9.97 12.14 12.43
N HIS A 468 10.09 11.98 13.76
CA HIS A 468 9.01 11.44 14.61
C HIS A 468 7.66 12.14 14.34
N LEU A 469 7.69 13.47 14.29
CA LEU A 469 6.49 14.28 14.08
C LEU A 469 5.98 14.25 12.62
N HIS A 470 6.89 14.18 11.63
CA HIS A 470 6.53 14.09 10.20
C HIS A 470 5.91 12.75 9.83
N LEU A 471 6.35 11.66 10.46
CA LEU A 471 5.86 10.30 10.20
C LEU A 471 4.41 10.08 10.65
N ALA A 472 3.92 10.85 11.63
CA ALA A 472 2.54 10.80 12.11
C ALA A 472 1.55 11.36 11.08
N GLN A 473 1.38 10.67 9.95
CA GLN A 473 0.54 11.04 8.80
C GLN A 473 -0.19 9.80 8.27
N PRO A 474 -1.14 9.21 9.03
CA PRO A 474 -1.90 8.05 8.62
C PRO A 474 -2.77 8.31 7.39
N SER A 475 -2.89 7.30 6.53
CA SER A 475 -3.70 7.36 5.30
C SER A 475 -5.18 7.65 5.57
N GLY A 476 -5.68 7.29 6.77
CA GLY A 476 -7.06 7.56 7.19
C GLY A 476 -7.43 9.05 7.20
N TRP A 477 -6.47 9.95 7.42
CA TRP A 477 -6.73 11.40 7.36
C TRP A 477 -7.07 11.86 5.93
N LEU A 478 -6.38 11.30 4.93
CA LEU A 478 -6.65 11.55 3.51
C LEU A 478 -7.95 10.88 3.08
N TYR A 479 -8.20 9.67 3.56
CA TYR A 479 -9.40 8.88 3.28
C TYR A 479 -10.68 9.63 3.63
N TYR A 480 -10.81 10.05 4.90
CA TYR A 480 -12.00 10.77 5.37
C TYR A 480 -12.04 12.23 4.86
N GLY A 481 -10.88 12.85 4.59
CA GLY A 481 -10.74 14.06 3.78
C GLY A 481 -11.53 15.31 4.24
N CYS A 482 -11.82 16.17 3.25
CA CYS A 482 -12.46 17.50 3.39
C CYS A 482 -13.75 17.59 4.23
N PRO A 483 -14.68 16.61 4.22
CA PRO A 483 -15.93 16.74 4.97
C PRO A 483 -15.74 16.88 6.48
N ILE A 484 -14.57 16.48 7.01
CA ILE A 484 -14.26 16.53 8.43
C ILE A 484 -13.13 17.56 8.65
N GLN A 485 -13.41 18.59 9.43
CA GLN A 485 -12.46 19.68 9.72
C GLN A 485 -11.14 19.16 10.30
N ASP A 486 -11.23 18.32 11.33
CA ASP A 486 -10.10 17.64 11.95
C ASP A 486 -9.14 17.00 10.95
N MET A 487 -9.67 16.35 9.92
CA MET A 487 -8.84 15.59 8.96
C MET A 487 -8.04 16.52 8.06
N GLN A 488 -8.51 17.74 7.81
CA GLN A 488 -7.79 18.76 7.06
C GLN A 488 -6.65 19.38 7.88
N ASP A 489 -6.89 19.61 9.17
CA ASP A 489 -5.93 20.28 10.05
C ASP A 489 -4.78 19.36 10.50
N LYS A 490 -5.04 18.05 10.66
CA LYS A 490 -4.03 17.09 11.17
C LYS A 490 -2.73 17.05 10.37
N PRO A 491 -2.73 16.93 9.02
CA PRO A 491 -1.50 16.99 8.24
C PRO A 491 -0.74 18.30 8.41
N ILE A 492 -1.47 19.42 8.50
CA ILE A 492 -0.90 20.76 8.68
C ILE A 492 -0.23 20.88 10.04
N ILE A 493 -0.87 20.38 11.09
CA ILE A 493 -0.35 20.39 12.46
C ILE A 493 0.95 19.58 12.54
N SER A 494 0.96 18.33 12.06
CA SER A 494 2.17 17.49 12.07
C SER A 494 3.29 18.11 11.22
N ALA A 495 2.99 18.56 10.00
CA ALA A 495 3.98 19.19 9.12
C ALA A 495 4.59 20.46 9.73
N ASN A 496 3.77 21.35 10.29
CA ASN A 496 4.25 22.59 10.92
C ASN A 496 5.17 22.31 12.10
N GLN A 497 4.85 21.30 12.92
CA GLN A 497 5.68 20.90 14.05
C GLN A 497 7.00 20.29 13.60
N ALA A 498 6.96 19.34 12.66
CA ALA A 498 8.15 18.73 12.09
C ALA A 498 9.10 19.79 11.51
N ILE A 499 8.58 20.73 10.73
CA ILE A 499 9.37 21.83 10.15
C ILE A 499 9.97 22.71 11.25
N SER A 500 9.24 23.00 12.32
CA SER A 500 9.76 23.82 13.43
C SER A 500 10.98 23.19 14.12
N TRP A 501 11.04 21.86 14.17
CA TRP A 501 12.20 21.13 14.67
C TRP A 501 13.32 21.02 13.63
N ALA A 502 12.99 20.79 12.36
CA ALA A 502 13.95 20.81 11.26
C ALA A 502 14.68 22.17 11.16
N GLN A 503 13.97 23.28 11.38
CA GLN A 503 14.51 24.65 11.39
C GLN A 503 15.56 24.91 12.49
N LYS A 504 15.64 24.05 13.51
CA LYS A 504 16.70 24.12 14.53
C LYS A 504 18.04 23.58 13.99
N VAL A 505 18.01 22.77 12.93
CA VAL A 505 19.20 22.21 12.26
C VAL A 505 19.55 22.99 11.00
N VAL A 506 18.56 23.20 10.12
CA VAL A 506 18.77 23.77 8.78
C VAL A 506 17.99 25.06 8.62
N LYS A 507 18.53 26.00 7.83
CA LYS A 507 17.84 27.22 7.41
C LYS A 507 17.68 27.22 5.90
N SER A 508 16.64 27.90 5.41
CA SER A 508 16.44 28.10 3.97
C SER A 508 17.66 28.79 3.34
N GLY A 509 18.20 28.20 2.27
CA GLY A 509 19.40 28.67 1.58
C GLY A 509 20.73 28.34 2.29
N ASP A 510 20.75 27.34 3.18
CA ASP A 510 22.00 26.83 3.75
C ASP A 510 22.86 26.21 2.62
N PRO A 511 24.10 26.70 2.39
CA PRO A 511 24.95 26.15 1.33
C PRO A 511 25.41 24.71 1.60
N SER A 512 25.15 24.17 2.79
CA SER A 512 25.42 22.77 3.16
C SER A 512 24.33 21.81 2.68
N ASP A 513 23.22 22.35 2.16
CA ASP A 513 22.11 21.60 1.58
C ASP A 513 22.51 20.91 0.27
N LYS A 514 22.40 19.59 0.28
CA LYS A 514 22.65 18.70 -0.86
C LYS A 514 21.42 17.86 -1.20
N THR A 515 20.29 18.15 -0.56
CA THR A 515 19.05 17.42 -0.77
C THR A 515 18.40 17.98 -2.03
N GLY A 516 17.99 17.09 -2.95
CA GLY A 516 17.24 17.54 -4.12
C GLY A 516 15.80 17.93 -3.77
N PRO A 517 15.08 18.58 -4.69
CA PRO A 517 13.66 18.89 -4.49
C PRO A 517 12.84 17.65 -4.16
N SER A 518 11.89 17.76 -3.22
CA SER A 518 10.87 16.73 -3.05
C SER A 518 9.87 16.82 -4.21
N ILE A 519 9.52 15.66 -4.79
CA ILE A 519 8.53 15.54 -5.87
C ILE A 519 7.46 14.57 -5.38
N SER A 520 6.21 15.03 -5.31
CA SER A 520 5.06 14.19 -4.98
C SER A 520 4.74 13.20 -6.10
N TYR A 521 3.84 12.26 -5.83
CA TYR A 521 3.32 11.33 -6.83
C TYR A 521 2.94 12.05 -8.14
N VAL A 522 3.40 11.51 -9.28
CA VAL A 522 3.14 12.10 -10.59
C VAL A 522 1.76 11.68 -11.07
N ASN A 523 0.90 12.68 -11.20
CA ASN A 523 -0.48 12.51 -11.59
C ASN A 523 -0.66 12.66 -13.10
N ARG A 524 -1.67 11.96 -13.64
CA ARG A 524 -2.13 12.14 -15.01
C ARG A 524 -3.65 12.19 -15.08
N TYR A 525 -4.22 12.90 -16.05
CA TYR A 525 -5.64 12.83 -16.34
C TYR A 525 -5.93 13.24 -17.79
N PRO A 526 -6.76 12.48 -18.54
CA PRO A 526 -7.40 11.20 -18.18
C PRO A 526 -6.39 10.06 -17.93
N TYR A 527 -6.79 9.03 -17.17
CA TYR A 527 -5.94 7.86 -16.88
C TYR A 527 -5.57 7.07 -18.14
N ASN A 528 -6.53 6.94 -19.06
CA ASN A 528 -6.43 6.21 -20.32
C ASN A 528 -6.62 7.13 -21.54
N PRO A 529 -5.61 7.96 -21.90
CA PRO A 529 -5.74 8.91 -22.99
C PRO A 529 -6.13 8.21 -24.31
N GLY A 530 -7.20 8.69 -24.94
CA GLY A 530 -7.73 8.21 -26.22
C GLY A 530 -8.61 6.97 -26.17
N ALA A 531 -8.83 6.40 -24.98
CA ALA A 531 -9.68 5.23 -24.77
C ALA A 531 -10.92 5.59 -23.92
N TYR A 532 -11.16 4.83 -22.85
CA TYR A 532 -12.31 5.00 -21.96
C TYR A 532 -11.86 5.22 -20.52
N GLY A 533 -12.58 6.11 -19.84
CA GLY A 533 -12.65 6.18 -18.39
C GLY A 533 -13.98 5.63 -17.90
N ALA A 534 -13.98 5.03 -16.71
CA ALA A 534 -15.15 4.46 -16.05
C ALA A 534 -15.06 4.54 -14.52
N GLY A 535 -14.06 5.22 -13.96
CA GLY A 535 -13.95 5.43 -12.52
C GLY A 535 -15.02 6.36 -11.95
N SER A 536 -14.84 6.70 -10.66
CA SER A 536 -15.76 7.55 -9.90
C SER A 536 -15.99 8.92 -10.54
N LEU A 537 -14.98 9.49 -11.18
CA LEU A 537 -15.07 10.76 -11.94
C LEU A 537 -16.06 10.70 -13.11
N TYR A 538 -16.36 9.50 -13.61
CA TYR A 538 -17.30 9.26 -14.70
C TYR A 538 -18.62 8.64 -14.23
N ASN A 539 -18.87 8.63 -12.92
CA ASN A 539 -20.04 8.00 -12.29
C ASN A 539 -20.20 6.52 -12.68
N TYR A 540 -19.10 5.78 -12.80
CA TYR A 540 -19.09 4.36 -13.14
C TYR A 540 -19.70 4.02 -14.50
N LYS A 541 -19.63 4.97 -15.44
CA LYS A 541 -20.10 4.82 -16.82
C LYS A 541 -18.93 4.89 -17.77
N TYR A 542 -18.95 4.02 -18.78
CA TYR A 542 -18.03 4.13 -19.91
C TYR A 542 -18.16 5.50 -20.55
N THR A 543 -17.13 6.31 -20.35
CA THR A 543 -17.02 7.65 -20.89
C THR A 543 -15.76 7.70 -21.73
N ARG A 544 -15.93 8.10 -22.98
CA ARG A 544 -14.80 8.26 -23.88
C ARG A 544 -13.99 9.49 -23.50
N VAL A 545 -12.67 9.36 -23.49
CA VAL A 545 -11.76 10.42 -23.07
C VAL A 545 -10.83 10.83 -24.22
N PRO A 546 -10.35 12.09 -24.26
CA PRO A 546 -9.46 12.57 -25.32
C PRO A 546 -8.08 11.92 -25.26
N ASN A 547 -7.36 11.94 -26.39
CA ASN A 547 -5.95 11.53 -26.48
C ASN A 547 -5.01 12.49 -25.74
N ASP A 548 -5.42 13.75 -25.66
CA ASP A 548 -4.66 14.80 -24.99
C ASP A 548 -4.91 14.72 -23.48
N PHE A 549 -3.86 14.89 -22.69
CA PHE A 549 -3.93 14.68 -21.25
C PHE A 549 -2.98 15.61 -20.49
N HIS A 550 -3.32 15.85 -19.23
CA HIS A 550 -2.49 16.61 -18.31
C HIS A 550 -1.61 15.68 -17.50
N ILE A 551 -0.37 16.11 -17.25
CA ILE A 551 0.54 15.52 -16.27
C ILE A 551 0.87 16.60 -15.26
N TRP A 552 0.79 16.29 -13.96
CA TRP A 552 1.15 17.24 -12.91
C TRP A 552 1.75 16.57 -11.67
N THR A 553 2.44 17.38 -10.87
CA THR A 553 2.97 16.99 -9.57
C THR A 553 3.09 18.24 -8.69
N PHE A 554 3.32 18.04 -7.39
CA PHE A 554 3.75 19.07 -6.47
C PHE A 554 5.24 18.90 -6.20
N ALA A 555 5.99 19.99 -6.22
CA ALA A 555 7.41 19.96 -5.89
C ALA A 555 7.77 21.10 -4.94
N TYR A 556 8.68 20.81 -4.01
CA TYR A 556 9.17 21.78 -3.04
C TYR A 556 10.66 21.61 -2.77
N ASP A 557 11.33 22.73 -2.53
CA ASP A 557 12.70 22.75 -2.05
C ASP A 557 12.93 23.96 -1.14
N LEU A 558 13.64 23.78 -0.02
CA LEU A 558 13.92 24.85 0.94
C LEU A 558 14.82 25.96 0.38
N SER A 559 15.66 25.63 -0.61
CA SER A 559 16.54 26.56 -1.33
C SER A 559 15.83 27.18 -2.54
N GLY A 560 14.62 26.70 -2.85
CA GLY A 560 13.79 27.12 -3.96
C GLY A 560 14.09 26.35 -5.24
N ILE A 561 13.07 26.21 -6.09
CA ILE A 561 13.16 25.45 -7.34
C ILE A 561 13.60 26.36 -8.48
N SER A 562 14.64 25.92 -9.21
CA SER A 562 15.15 26.59 -10.40
C SER A 562 14.39 26.16 -11.66
N SER A 563 14.16 24.86 -11.84
CA SER A 563 13.42 24.35 -12.99
C SER A 563 12.75 23.00 -12.71
N VAL A 564 11.62 22.76 -13.38
CA VAL A 564 10.94 21.46 -13.43
C VAL A 564 10.63 21.11 -14.88
N THR A 565 11.10 19.94 -15.31
CA THR A 565 11.04 19.51 -16.70
C THR A 565 10.44 18.11 -16.80
N LEU A 566 9.45 17.95 -17.66
CA LEU A 566 8.96 16.64 -18.09
C LEU A 566 9.93 16.07 -19.13
N LYS A 567 10.44 14.88 -18.86
CA LYS A 567 11.21 14.08 -19.80
C LYS A 567 10.29 12.99 -20.34
N TYR A 568 10.13 12.89 -21.66
CA TYR A 568 9.29 11.87 -22.27
C TYR A 568 9.93 11.26 -23.52
N ARG A 569 9.56 10.02 -23.84
CA ARG A 569 9.93 9.33 -25.08
C ARG A 569 8.80 8.41 -25.52
N THR A 570 8.84 8.00 -26.79
CA THR A 570 7.90 7.03 -27.36
C THR A 570 8.59 5.69 -27.62
N SER A 571 7.85 4.60 -27.44
CA SER A 571 8.30 3.25 -27.76
C SER A 571 7.68 2.75 -29.08
N SER A 572 8.42 1.86 -29.74
CA SER A 572 7.90 1.09 -30.89
C SER A 572 7.09 -0.14 -30.48
N SER A 573 7.22 -0.58 -29.22
CA SER A 573 6.45 -1.68 -28.65
C SER A 573 5.11 -1.19 -28.10
N GLU A 574 4.09 -2.06 -28.13
CA GLU A 574 2.79 -1.79 -27.51
C GLU A 574 2.79 -1.99 -25.99
N LYS A 575 3.80 -2.69 -25.47
CA LYS A 575 3.93 -3.03 -24.04
C LYS A 575 5.26 -2.52 -23.50
N PRO A 576 5.31 -2.10 -22.23
CA PRO A 576 6.57 -1.73 -21.59
C PRO A 576 7.52 -2.92 -21.51
N GLU A 577 8.69 -2.79 -22.15
CA GLU A 577 9.80 -3.75 -22.05
C GLU A 577 10.83 -3.27 -21.03
N LEU A 578 11.85 -4.08 -20.75
CA LEU A 578 12.92 -3.70 -19.83
C LEU A 578 13.62 -2.39 -20.24
N ALA A 579 13.76 -2.14 -21.54
CA ALA A 579 14.32 -0.89 -22.08
C ALA A 579 13.49 0.35 -21.69
N ASN A 580 12.17 0.20 -21.58
CA ASN A 580 11.25 1.27 -21.18
C ASN A 580 11.40 1.62 -19.70
N LYS A 581 11.73 0.64 -18.85
CA LYS A 581 11.88 0.80 -17.39
C LYS A 581 13.16 1.53 -16.97
N VAL A 582 14.11 1.78 -17.88
CA VAL A 582 15.39 2.44 -17.59
C VAL A 582 15.59 3.73 -18.39
N ARG A 583 16.23 4.74 -17.77
CA ARG A 583 16.51 6.02 -18.43
C ARG A 583 17.55 5.89 -19.53
N ASN A 584 18.58 5.07 -19.35
CA ASN A 584 19.67 4.90 -20.32
C ASN A 584 19.89 3.41 -20.67
N PRO A 585 19.04 2.80 -21.52
CA PRO A 585 19.10 1.37 -21.83
C PRO A 585 20.43 0.94 -22.44
N GLU A 586 20.98 1.73 -23.36
CA GLU A 586 22.26 1.42 -24.04
C GLU A 586 23.45 1.36 -23.07
N LYS A 587 23.46 2.21 -22.04
CA LYS A 587 24.51 2.21 -20.98
C LYS A 587 24.54 0.88 -20.24
N HIS A 588 23.41 0.19 -20.20
CA HIS A 588 23.19 -1.07 -19.48
C HIS A 588 23.16 -2.29 -20.41
N GLY A 589 23.55 -2.12 -21.68
CA GLY A 589 23.58 -3.20 -22.67
C GLY A 589 22.20 -3.70 -23.10
N ILE A 590 21.14 -2.93 -22.81
CA ILE A 590 19.76 -3.27 -23.18
C ILE A 590 19.47 -2.61 -24.54
N PRO A 591 19.04 -3.37 -25.56
CA PRO A 591 18.65 -2.80 -26.85
C PRO A 591 17.53 -1.77 -26.65
N SER A 592 17.74 -0.55 -27.15
CA SER A 592 16.71 0.49 -27.05
C SER A 592 15.61 0.21 -28.08
N THR A 593 14.40 -0.05 -27.61
CA THR A 593 13.16 -0.05 -28.42
C THR A 593 12.41 1.28 -28.36
N ALA A 594 12.92 2.20 -27.53
CA ALA A 594 12.40 3.55 -27.31
C ALA A 594 13.25 4.62 -28.01
N SER A 595 12.60 5.72 -28.37
CA SER A 595 13.26 6.92 -28.90
C SER A 595 14.06 7.66 -27.82
N SER A 596 14.88 8.64 -28.24
CA SER A 596 15.62 9.49 -27.32
C SER A 596 14.68 10.36 -26.47
N TRP A 597 15.12 10.68 -25.25
CA TRP A 597 14.36 11.55 -24.34
C TRP A 597 14.20 12.95 -24.90
N ASN A 598 12.96 13.39 -24.98
CA ASN A 598 12.57 14.78 -25.25
C ASN A 598 12.34 15.49 -23.91
N SER A 599 12.57 16.80 -23.88
CA SER A 599 12.39 17.63 -22.69
C SER A 599 11.35 18.71 -22.95
N LYS A 600 10.39 18.88 -22.03
CA LYS A 600 9.45 20.00 -22.03
C LYS A 600 9.40 20.62 -20.63
N THR A 601 9.58 21.93 -20.55
CA THR A 601 9.42 22.68 -19.29
C THR A 601 7.96 22.64 -18.84
N MET A 602 7.73 22.40 -17.56
CA MET A 602 6.39 22.40 -16.97
C MET A 602 5.96 23.82 -16.59
N ASN A 603 4.65 24.08 -16.64
CA ASN A 603 4.06 25.32 -16.17
C ASN A 603 4.03 25.35 -14.65
N TYR A 604 4.49 26.46 -14.07
CA TYR A 604 4.44 26.71 -12.64
C TYR A 604 3.12 27.36 -12.25
N ARG A 605 2.52 26.87 -11.17
CA ARG A 605 1.41 27.52 -10.46
C ARG A 605 1.73 27.54 -8.98
N LYS A 606 1.72 28.75 -8.41
CA LYS A 606 1.73 28.91 -6.95
C LYS A 606 0.47 28.28 -6.36
N PHE A 607 0.63 27.24 -5.55
CA PHE A 607 -0.53 26.55 -4.98
C PHE A 607 -1.00 27.28 -3.70
N PRO A 608 -2.31 27.51 -3.52
CA PRO A 608 -2.80 28.35 -2.43
C PRO A 608 -2.71 27.62 -1.09
N LYS A 609 -2.32 28.35 -0.04
CA LYS A 609 -2.24 27.84 1.34
C LYS A 609 -3.61 27.73 2.00
N ASP A 610 -4.49 28.65 1.65
CA ASP A 610 -5.88 28.76 2.09
C ASP A 610 -6.82 28.63 0.88
N HIS A 611 -8.06 28.22 1.12
CA HIS A 611 -9.06 28.16 0.07
C HIS A 611 -10.45 28.40 0.65
N SER A 612 -11.29 29.17 -0.05
CA SER A 612 -12.65 29.49 0.44
C SER A 612 -13.58 28.28 0.54
N GLY A 613 -13.23 27.18 -0.13
CA GLY A 613 -13.93 25.90 -0.04
C GLY A 613 -13.45 24.98 1.09
N ALA A 614 -12.47 25.41 1.89
CA ALA A 614 -11.92 24.66 3.01
C ALA A 614 -12.15 25.42 4.33
N ASN A 615 -12.35 24.68 5.42
CA ASN A 615 -12.47 25.25 6.76
C ASN A 615 -11.25 24.84 7.59
N PHE A 616 -10.21 25.68 7.56
CA PHE A 616 -8.95 25.43 8.27
C PHE A 616 -8.91 26.20 9.58
N ASP A 617 -8.68 25.50 10.70
CA ASP A 617 -8.30 26.17 11.95
C ASP A 617 -6.80 26.51 11.96
N PHE A 618 -6.01 25.80 11.14
CA PHE A 618 -4.56 25.96 11.04
C PHE A 618 -4.11 26.11 9.58
N LEU A 619 -3.17 27.02 9.32
CA LEU A 619 -2.58 27.20 7.99
C LEU A 619 -1.15 26.64 7.94
N PRO A 620 -0.73 26.08 6.79
CA PRO A 620 0.63 25.56 6.63
C PRO A 620 1.66 26.69 6.54
N ASN A 621 2.75 26.53 7.30
CA ASN A 621 3.90 27.42 7.23
C ASN A 621 4.59 27.35 5.86
N TYR A 622 4.62 26.15 5.26
CA TYR A 622 5.18 25.88 3.94
C TYR A 622 4.28 24.91 3.17
N ILE A 623 4.22 25.08 1.86
CA ILE A 623 3.43 24.24 0.95
C ILE A 623 4.19 24.10 -0.37
N ALA A 624 4.13 22.93 -0.99
CA ALA A 624 4.68 22.69 -2.31
C ALA A 624 3.86 23.39 -3.40
N ASP A 625 4.54 23.84 -4.46
CA ASP A 625 3.89 24.46 -5.60
C ASP A 625 3.55 23.42 -6.67
N GLN A 626 2.55 23.74 -7.51
CA GLN A 626 2.06 22.85 -8.54
C GLN A 626 2.84 23.06 -9.85
N TYR A 627 3.30 21.97 -10.45
CA TYR A 627 3.89 21.95 -11.78
C TYR A 627 3.08 21.06 -12.70
N TRP A 628 2.66 21.58 -13.85
CA TRP A 628 1.79 20.83 -14.78
C TRP A 628 2.15 21.07 -16.23
N ILE A 629 1.78 20.13 -17.09
CA ILE A 629 1.94 20.25 -18.54
C ILE A 629 0.80 19.56 -19.27
N TYR A 630 0.43 20.07 -20.43
CA TYR A 630 -0.56 19.48 -21.32
C TYR A 630 0.14 18.81 -22.51
N MET A 631 -0.13 17.51 -22.69
CA MET A 631 0.48 16.68 -23.73
C MET A 631 -0.52 16.49 -24.87
N THR A 632 -0.08 16.81 -26.09
CA THR A 632 -0.91 16.76 -27.30
C THR A 632 -0.17 16.13 -28.47
N GLY A 633 -0.93 15.60 -29.43
CA GLY A 633 -0.40 15.12 -30.72
C GLY A 633 0.21 13.72 -30.70
N PHE A 634 -0.15 12.90 -29.71
CA PHE A 634 0.23 11.50 -29.62
C PHE A 634 -0.99 10.60 -29.81
N SER A 635 -0.80 9.47 -30.49
CA SER A 635 -1.87 8.51 -30.79
C SER A 635 -1.26 7.17 -31.20
N ASN A 636 -1.87 6.07 -30.77
CA ASN A 636 -1.39 4.70 -31.01
C ASN A 636 0.08 4.49 -30.61
N THR A 637 0.47 5.01 -29.45
CA THR A 637 1.88 4.97 -29.03
C THR A 637 2.01 4.76 -27.54
N LEU A 638 3.03 4.01 -27.15
CA LEU A 638 3.46 3.89 -25.76
C LEU A 638 4.38 5.08 -25.45
N MET A 639 4.02 5.85 -24.42
CA MET A 639 4.83 6.94 -23.91
C MET A 639 5.41 6.58 -22.54
N ASP A 640 6.72 6.73 -22.40
CA ASP A 640 7.41 6.71 -21.12
C ASP A 640 7.68 8.15 -20.69
N TYR A 641 7.46 8.49 -19.44
CA TYR A 641 7.76 9.82 -18.93
C TYR A 641 8.20 9.82 -17.46
N TYR A 642 9.01 10.82 -17.10
CA TYR A 642 9.37 11.13 -15.72
C TYR A 642 9.59 12.64 -15.55
N ILE A 643 9.58 13.12 -14.32
CA ILE A 643 9.80 14.53 -13.98
C ILE A 643 11.19 14.69 -13.38
N GLU A 644 11.92 15.71 -13.84
CA GLU A 644 13.22 16.14 -13.32
C GLU A 644 13.06 17.54 -12.73
N ALA A 645 13.37 17.70 -11.44
CA ALA A 645 13.36 18.98 -10.74
C ALA A 645 14.79 19.34 -10.31
N VAL A 646 15.13 20.63 -10.43
CA VAL A 646 16.43 21.18 -10.06
C VAL A 646 16.22 22.36 -9.12
N ASP A 647 16.91 22.37 -7.99
CA ASP A 647 16.87 23.49 -7.04
C ASP A 647 17.79 24.66 -7.46
N ASN A 648 17.83 25.72 -6.66
CA ASN A 648 18.71 26.87 -6.89
C ASN A 648 20.20 26.61 -6.56
N LEU A 649 20.52 25.51 -5.89
CA LEU A 649 21.89 25.08 -5.55
C LEU A 649 22.48 24.10 -6.57
N GLY A 650 21.67 23.62 -7.52
CA GLY A 650 22.04 22.66 -8.55
C GLY A 650 21.81 21.20 -8.17
N ASN A 651 21.14 20.90 -7.05
CA ASN A 651 20.74 19.54 -6.71
C ASN A 651 19.56 19.10 -7.60
N VAL A 652 19.60 17.84 -8.04
CA VAL A 652 18.65 17.29 -9.00
C VAL A 652 17.90 16.12 -8.38
N ALA A 653 16.57 16.15 -8.49
CA ALA A 653 15.69 15.05 -8.14
C ALA A 653 14.91 14.56 -9.37
N LYS A 654 14.62 13.26 -9.42
CA LYS A 654 13.87 12.64 -10.52
C LYS A 654 12.80 11.72 -9.98
N SER A 655 11.59 11.80 -10.52
CA SER A 655 10.54 10.80 -10.24
C SER A 655 10.84 9.47 -10.92
N ASP A 656 10.16 8.40 -10.52
CA ASP A 656 10.11 7.15 -11.28
C ASP A 656 9.63 7.35 -12.74
N ILE A 657 9.87 6.35 -13.58
CA ILE A 657 9.35 6.31 -14.95
C ILE A 657 7.92 5.77 -14.89
N TYR A 658 7.01 6.50 -15.53
CA TYR A 658 5.63 6.11 -15.74
C TYR A 658 5.41 5.73 -17.20
N HIS A 659 4.52 4.76 -17.41
CA HIS A 659 4.16 4.25 -18.74
C HIS A 659 2.69 4.54 -19.02
N VAL A 660 2.39 4.97 -20.24
CA VAL A 660 1.01 5.18 -20.70
C VAL A 660 0.88 4.81 -22.17
N TRP A 661 -0.08 3.94 -22.48
CA TRP A 661 -0.53 3.74 -23.84
C TRP A 661 -1.55 4.80 -24.20
N ILE A 662 -1.30 5.52 -25.29
CA ILE A 662 -2.20 6.55 -25.82
C ILE A 662 -2.88 5.94 -27.03
N ASP A 663 -4.18 5.68 -26.94
CA ASP A 663 -4.93 5.04 -28.02
C ASP A 663 -5.19 6.02 -29.17
N ASN A 664 -5.39 5.49 -30.38
CA ASN A 664 -5.76 6.27 -31.54
C ASN A 664 -7.23 6.09 -31.83
N ASN A 665 -8.05 6.94 -31.22
CA ASN A 665 -9.32 7.21 -31.84
C ASN A 665 -9.74 8.66 -31.55
N PRO A 666 -9.88 9.54 -32.57
CA PRO A 666 -10.37 10.89 -32.36
C PRO A 666 -11.78 10.83 -31.79
N GLY A 667 -12.01 11.51 -30.67
CA GLY A 667 -13.34 11.71 -30.09
C GLY A 667 -14.30 12.26 -31.15
N ASN A 668 -15.13 11.37 -31.71
CA ASN A 668 -16.24 11.66 -32.63
C ASN A 668 -17.08 10.37 -32.73
N ASP A 669 -17.88 10.09 -31.71
CA ASP A 669 -19.32 9.80 -31.86
C ASP A 669 -19.89 9.53 -30.46
N PHE A 670 -20.83 10.37 -30.02
CA PHE A 670 -21.79 9.98 -29.00
C PHE A 670 -22.70 8.92 -29.62
N ARG A 671 -22.30 7.66 -29.57
CA ARG A 671 -23.22 6.54 -29.75
C ARG A 671 -23.18 5.68 -28.52
N VAL A 672 -24.17 5.95 -27.68
CA VAL A 672 -24.85 5.00 -26.81
C VAL A 672 -24.87 3.64 -27.52
N VAL A 673 -24.15 2.67 -26.98
CA VAL A 673 -24.51 1.27 -27.18
C VAL A 673 -25.55 1.01 -26.10
N GLU A 674 -26.82 1.11 -26.51
CA GLU A 674 -27.94 0.52 -25.81
C GLU A 674 -27.77 -1.01 -25.81
N ASP A 675 -28.24 -1.62 -24.72
CA ASP A 675 -28.53 -3.04 -24.49
C ASP A 675 -27.35 -3.97 -24.13
N TYR A 676 -27.27 -4.39 -22.85
CA TYR A 676 -28.01 -5.55 -22.32
C TYR A 676 -28.24 -5.45 -20.80
#